data_AF-A0A449BE99-F1
#
_entry.id   AF-A0A449BE99-F1
#
_cell.length_a   1.000
_cell.length_b   1.000
_cell.length_c   1.000
_cell.angle_alpha   90.00
_cell.angle_beta   90.00
_cell.angle_gamma   90.00
#
_symmetry.space_group_name_H-M   'P 1'
#
loop_
_entity.id
_entity.type
_entity.pdbx_description
1 polymer ?
#
loop_
_entity_poly.entity_id
_entity_poly.type
_entity_poly.pdbx_seq_one_letter_code
_entity_poly.pdbx_strand_id
1 'polypeptide(L)'
;MKKALLLLLVLLTSITIVSCTKNEVTIDKAIEEIRFNTEVNSDFELPTSIYNYKLEWQTTSENLLIENQDTNKVLIKLVKETNVVTATLTLIISNSYDSKVKNYTITISSLPSNEEKVSVSYYDGNTLIESINYKYNTLAIEKSDYNPEGYSLEGWFTDKKLTIKYDFNTPLLSNLTLYAKLIKNPITDSEMIDSDLDNLSTLDFSTENEKIDLPLKGKYNSKIVWQSNNPKIISDQGFIFYPSERTVVKLTATLTLKNFKKTFSKDITVDPFSRTTNLNLNSKKLDFKNLETTFNIPSNRKIDTYYLNDGLLPYVDVQNFFESLNGFILYDKLRFDYQDDYLIKISYNYNSSNYLATIDFKSNTITTQSLTFFDYYTIEYDGISYDNYGITDKIISSTLGDDVLFNLNKYNVNTFIYKDSITNKSKFLIPYHFANHIFTGSSYYNTYYNGDEYYGFYETPEENSLNEVKKSSLNNQKITDDVLYSNYNMLAFLFDNYYGLVDPETPINDYYDILVDYQDDLLVDDSNRLSQNIANFLYKEIDDLHTSFAMEGYYNSSSYTISYDNMEFGERQDKFYSQIYDIEDLVNQKHDIYDYNGYIDYDKLDNMKTYRFLDTNKTTAVIFLYEFLLDESDVSSKGIIRDALQNIYKESSNTKNIVLDLSINGGGHVGAVFDVLGFMTSEAVTHTSFNPLTNSSLTYSSISDMSSVPKSVLDKSRSNNWYILSTIGTFSSANATVALAKEYGYAKIIGEKSGGGASSIQPVVLVDGSIIYISSLDVITFSRNNKFVNIEYGVEPDINLNHLKIQDDKSILNAILNN
;
A
#
# COMPACT_ATOMS: atom_id res chain seq x y z
N MET A 1 -38.31 47.65 35.53
CA MET A 1 -39.17 48.37 34.56
C MET A 1 -40.14 47.35 33.96
N LYS A 2 -41.45 47.56 33.78
CA LYS A 2 -42.43 48.59 34.21
C LYS A 2 -43.53 47.82 35.02
N LYS A 3 -44.17 48.33 36.08
CA LYS A 3 -45.36 49.21 36.11
C LYS A 3 -46.42 48.90 35.02
N ALA A 4 -47.74 48.90 35.30
CA ALA A 4 -48.57 48.87 36.53
C ALA A 4 -50.07 48.88 36.15
N LEU A 5 -50.99 48.36 37.00
CA LEU A 5 -52.35 48.87 37.34
C LEU A 5 -53.05 47.87 38.33
N LEU A 6 -53.92 48.18 39.32
CA LEU A 6 -55.02 49.16 39.51
C LEU A 6 -56.25 48.86 38.61
N LEU A 7 -57.54 49.10 38.92
CA LEU A 7 -58.34 49.72 40.01
C LEU A 7 -59.78 49.08 39.96
N LEU A 8 -60.81 49.22 40.82
CA LEU A 8 -61.13 50.01 42.03
C LEU A 8 -62.13 49.20 42.95
N LEU A 9 -62.64 49.86 43.99
CA LEU A 9 -63.71 49.58 44.97
C LEU A 9 -65.15 49.66 44.32
N VAL A 10 -66.31 49.98 44.93
CA VAL A 10 -66.68 50.82 46.11
C VAL A 10 -68.11 50.55 46.67
N LEU A 11 -68.42 51.22 47.80
CA LEU A 11 -69.59 51.28 48.70
C LEU A 11 -70.98 51.56 47.98
N LEU A 12 -72.15 51.91 48.57
CA LEU A 12 -72.68 52.44 49.87
C LEU A 12 -74.06 51.77 50.20
N THR A 13 -74.97 52.12 51.15
CA THR A 13 -75.18 53.30 52.04
C THR A 13 -76.06 53.01 53.28
N SER A 14 -75.71 53.61 54.43
CA SER A 14 -76.55 54.25 55.50
C SER A 14 -77.93 53.71 55.98
N ILE A 15 -77.97 53.32 57.28
CA ILE A 15 -78.67 53.98 58.42
C ILE A 15 -80.18 54.31 58.32
N THR A 16 -80.96 53.80 59.29
CA THR A 16 -81.86 54.61 60.15
C THR A 16 -82.16 53.90 61.50
N ILE A 17 -82.82 54.60 62.45
CA ILE A 17 -82.88 54.28 63.89
C ILE A 17 -84.32 53.90 64.30
N VAL A 18 -84.53 52.99 65.27
CA VAL A 18 -85.51 53.12 66.40
C VAL A 18 -85.52 51.91 67.35
N SER A 19 -85.87 52.22 68.61
CA SER A 19 -86.30 51.34 69.74
C SER A 19 -85.25 50.48 70.46
N CYS A 20 -85.53 50.28 71.75
CA CYS A 20 -84.72 49.52 72.69
C CYS A 20 -85.60 48.48 73.38
N THR A 21 -85.23 47.21 73.26
CA THR A 21 -85.53 46.21 74.29
C THR A 21 -84.22 45.51 74.64
N LYS A 22 -83.86 45.53 75.93
CA LYS A 22 -82.98 44.49 76.45
C LYS A 22 -83.76 43.19 76.39
N ASN A 23 -83.43 42.33 75.43
CA ASN A 23 -83.77 40.92 75.56
C ASN A 23 -82.89 40.36 76.69
N GLU A 24 -83.37 40.44 77.93
CA GLU A 24 -82.78 39.65 79.01
C GLU A 24 -82.97 38.18 78.66
N VAL A 25 -81.86 37.53 78.33
CA VAL A 25 -81.85 36.12 77.97
C VAL A 25 -82.19 35.33 79.21
N THR A 26 -83.28 34.56 79.16
CA THR A 26 -83.70 33.75 80.31
C THR A 26 -82.65 32.69 80.63
N ILE A 27 -82.59 32.25 81.89
CA ILE A 27 -81.55 31.31 82.34
C ILE A 27 -81.54 30.01 81.52
N ASP A 28 -82.70 29.55 81.04
CA ASP A 28 -82.82 28.41 80.13
C ASP A 28 -82.22 28.67 78.74
N LYS A 29 -82.42 29.85 78.15
CA LYS A 29 -81.76 30.21 76.88
C LYS A 29 -80.24 30.37 77.05
N ALA A 30 -79.81 30.91 78.19
CA ALA A 30 -78.39 31.00 78.53
C ALA A 30 -77.74 29.60 78.68
N ILE A 31 -78.47 28.60 79.19
CA ILE A 31 -78.04 27.18 79.17
C ILE A 31 -78.04 26.62 77.73
N GLU A 32 -79.02 26.97 76.90
CA GLU A 32 -79.07 26.51 75.50
C GLU A 32 -77.94 27.08 74.63
N GLU A 33 -77.38 28.24 74.94
CA GLU A 33 -76.24 28.78 74.19
C GLU A 33 -74.88 28.19 74.60
N ILE A 34 -74.80 27.49 75.74
CA ILE A 34 -73.59 26.78 76.17
C ILE A 34 -73.44 25.51 75.32
N ARG A 35 -72.55 25.59 74.33
CA ARG A 35 -72.18 24.53 73.39
C ARG A 35 -70.72 24.16 73.55
N PHE A 36 -70.46 22.90 73.88
CA PHE A 36 -69.15 22.27 73.90
C PHE A 36 -69.31 20.81 73.49
N ASN A 37 -68.23 20.14 73.06
CA ASN A 37 -68.32 18.74 72.69
C ASN A 37 -68.42 17.86 73.95
N THR A 38 -69.39 16.95 73.97
CA THR A 38 -69.56 15.96 75.05
C THR A 38 -68.78 14.68 74.80
N GLU A 39 -68.18 14.49 73.61
CA GLU A 39 -67.22 13.42 73.34
C GLU A 39 -65.82 14.02 73.21
N VAL A 40 -64.89 13.66 74.09
CA VAL A 40 -63.58 14.34 74.23
C VAL A 40 -62.43 13.34 74.36
N ASN A 41 -61.27 13.72 73.82
CA ASN A 41 -60.04 12.92 73.82
C ASN A 41 -58.79 13.73 74.22
N SER A 42 -59.00 14.99 74.64
CA SER A 42 -57.99 15.94 75.12
C SER A 42 -58.64 16.96 76.07
N ASP A 43 -57.80 17.66 76.85
CA ASP A 43 -58.23 18.71 77.78
C ASP A 43 -58.92 19.87 77.02
N PHE A 44 -59.95 20.49 77.61
CA PHE A 44 -60.76 21.52 76.94
C PHE A 44 -61.24 22.62 77.90
N GLU A 45 -61.49 23.82 77.37
CA GLU A 45 -61.88 24.99 78.16
C GLU A 45 -63.40 25.23 78.16
N LEU A 46 -63.94 25.77 79.25
CA LEU A 46 -65.34 26.21 79.38
C LEU A 46 -65.44 27.62 79.99
N PRO A 47 -66.45 28.42 79.62
CA PRO A 47 -66.61 29.79 80.11
C PRO A 47 -67.11 29.86 81.56
N THR A 48 -66.67 30.87 82.31
CA THR A 48 -67.13 31.19 83.69
C THR A 48 -68.28 32.20 83.73
N SER A 49 -68.71 32.74 82.59
CA SER A 49 -69.86 33.65 82.49
C SER A 49 -70.49 33.60 81.10
N ILE A 50 -71.79 33.90 81.03
CA ILE A 50 -72.52 34.19 79.79
C ILE A 50 -73.60 35.22 80.09
N TYR A 51 -73.76 36.23 79.22
CA TYR A 51 -74.63 37.39 79.48
C TYR A 51 -74.36 38.06 80.84
N ASN A 52 -75.36 38.10 81.73
CA ASN A 52 -75.27 38.58 83.11
C ASN A 52 -75.24 37.43 84.14
N TYR A 53 -75.04 36.18 83.70
CA TYR A 53 -74.95 35.01 84.56
C TYR A 53 -73.49 34.59 84.78
N LYS A 54 -73.17 34.25 86.03
CA LYS A 54 -71.96 33.50 86.40
C LYS A 54 -72.21 32.01 86.12
N LEU A 55 -71.18 31.33 85.61
CA LEU A 55 -71.13 29.90 85.38
C LEU A 55 -70.09 29.29 86.32
N GLU A 56 -70.52 28.38 87.19
CA GLU A 56 -69.63 27.58 88.03
C GLU A 56 -69.72 26.12 87.57
N TRP A 57 -68.57 25.54 87.25
CA TRP A 57 -68.45 24.16 86.79
C TRP A 57 -67.96 23.26 87.92
N GLN A 58 -68.63 22.14 88.13
CA GLN A 58 -68.33 21.16 89.17
C GLN A 58 -68.39 19.75 88.57
N THR A 59 -67.63 18.81 89.12
CA THR A 59 -67.77 17.39 88.78
C THR A 59 -67.72 16.53 90.03
N THR A 60 -68.35 15.37 89.98
CA THR A 60 -68.23 14.30 90.97
C THR A 60 -67.50 13.08 90.40
N SER A 61 -66.88 13.20 89.22
CA SER A 61 -66.12 12.12 88.59
C SER A 61 -64.63 12.29 88.86
N GLU A 62 -63.99 11.22 89.33
CA GLU A 62 -62.54 11.15 89.50
C GLU A 62 -61.75 11.25 88.18
N ASN A 63 -62.43 11.13 87.03
CA ASN A 63 -61.83 11.17 85.70
C ASN A 63 -61.68 12.58 85.10
N LEU A 64 -62.27 13.61 85.74
CA LEU A 64 -62.21 15.01 85.31
C LEU A 64 -61.63 15.88 86.43
N LEU A 65 -60.66 16.74 86.09
CA LEU A 65 -60.06 17.69 87.04
C LEU A 65 -60.25 19.11 86.52
N ILE A 66 -60.91 19.96 87.30
CA ILE A 66 -61.25 21.34 86.92
C ILE A 66 -60.20 22.29 87.50
N GLU A 67 -59.49 23.00 86.63
CA GLU A 67 -58.53 24.04 86.99
C GLU A 67 -59.03 25.42 86.53
N ASN A 68 -59.10 26.39 87.45
CA ASN A 68 -59.37 27.78 87.08
C ASN A 68 -58.13 28.36 86.37
N GLN A 69 -58.29 28.78 85.11
CA GLN A 69 -57.20 29.39 84.31
C GLN A 69 -57.16 30.90 84.54
N ASP A 70 -58.29 31.58 84.33
CA ASP A 70 -58.44 33.02 84.51
C ASP A 70 -59.85 33.37 85.03
N THR A 71 -60.25 34.64 84.98
CA THR A 71 -61.60 35.07 85.40
C THR A 71 -62.71 34.65 84.46
N ASN A 72 -62.38 34.22 83.24
CA ASN A 72 -63.29 34.07 82.10
C ASN A 72 -63.45 32.60 81.66
N LYS A 73 -62.50 31.72 82.02
CA LYS A 73 -62.48 30.29 81.66
C LYS A 73 -61.98 29.37 82.78
N VAL A 74 -62.52 28.15 82.79
CA VAL A 74 -61.94 26.97 83.46
C VAL A 74 -61.40 26.00 82.42
N LEU A 75 -60.33 25.27 82.76
CA LEU A 75 -59.80 24.14 82.01
C LEU A 75 -60.33 22.84 82.63
N ILE A 76 -60.91 21.98 81.81
CA ILE A 76 -61.30 20.62 82.15
C ILE A 76 -60.19 19.68 81.67
N LYS A 77 -59.41 19.14 82.60
CA LYS A 77 -58.38 18.14 82.32
C LYS A 77 -58.92 16.72 82.41
N LEU A 78 -58.42 15.84 81.54
CA LEU A 78 -58.77 14.43 81.51
C LEU A 78 -57.73 13.60 82.28
N VAL A 79 -58.17 12.84 83.28
CA VAL A 79 -57.28 11.92 84.03
C VAL A 79 -57.00 10.69 83.16
N LYS A 80 -55.71 10.36 82.98
CA LYS A 80 -55.21 9.63 81.79
C LYS A 80 -55.28 8.09 81.82
N GLU A 81 -56.01 7.50 82.76
CA GLU A 81 -55.95 6.05 83.01
C GLU A 81 -57.32 5.36 82.99
N THR A 82 -57.85 5.06 81.79
CA THR A 82 -58.58 3.80 81.40
C THR A 82 -59.33 3.96 80.06
N ASN A 83 -59.86 2.85 79.54
CA ASN A 83 -60.67 2.81 78.30
C ASN A 83 -62.07 3.43 78.50
N VAL A 84 -62.57 4.09 77.44
CA VAL A 84 -63.87 4.77 77.30
C VAL A 84 -64.75 4.83 78.56
N VAL A 85 -64.69 5.95 79.28
CA VAL A 85 -65.43 6.19 80.52
C VAL A 85 -66.39 7.35 80.35
N THR A 86 -67.56 7.30 80.99
CA THR A 86 -68.49 8.43 81.10
C THR A 86 -68.33 9.17 82.43
N ALA A 87 -68.28 10.49 82.36
CA ALA A 87 -68.15 11.39 83.51
C ALA A 87 -69.30 12.40 83.53
N THR A 88 -69.74 12.82 84.72
CA THR A 88 -70.76 13.87 84.86
C THR A 88 -70.10 15.21 85.12
N LEU A 89 -70.40 16.21 84.29
CA LEU A 89 -70.01 17.60 84.47
C LEU A 89 -71.26 18.45 84.75
N THR A 90 -71.26 19.13 85.89
CA THR A 90 -72.39 19.91 86.39
C THR A 90 -72.10 21.40 86.20
N LEU A 91 -72.99 22.07 85.49
CA LEU A 91 -73.07 23.52 85.44
C LEU A 91 -74.02 24.02 86.53
N ILE A 92 -73.57 25.00 87.31
CA ILE A 92 -74.43 25.91 88.07
C ILE A 92 -74.38 27.28 87.38
N ILE A 93 -75.50 27.71 86.82
CA ILE A 93 -75.66 29.05 86.24
C ILE A 93 -76.44 29.92 87.23
N SER A 94 -76.01 31.16 87.47
CA SER A 94 -76.65 32.03 88.46
C SER A 94 -76.46 33.53 88.19
N ASN A 95 -77.39 34.36 88.64
CA ASN A 95 -77.22 35.80 88.77
C ASN A 95 -77.75 36.27 90.15
N SER A 96 -77.96 37.57 90.35
CA SER A 96 -78.44 38.14 91.61
C SER A 96 -79.91 37.83 91.97
N TYR A 97 -80.65 37.13 91.11
CA TYR A 97 -82.09 36.90 91.23
C TYR A 97 -82.54 35.44 90.98
N ASP A 98 -81.78 34.68 90.19
CA ASP A 98 -82.14 33.31 89.77
C ASP A 98 -80.89 32.41 89.66
N SER A 99 -81.07 31.11 89.84
CA SER A 99 -80.01 30.10 89.71
C SER A 99 -80.55 28.74 89.29
N LYS A 100 -79.86 28.06 88.37
CA LYS A 100 -80.28 26.76 87.82
C LYS A 100 -79.08 25.83 87.65
N VAL A 101 -79.33 24.52 87.78
CA VAL A 101 -78.31 23.47 87.67
C VAL A 101 -78.59 22.62 86.44
N LYS A 102 -77.55 22.31 85.66
CA LYS A 102 -77.62 21.46 84.46
C LYS A 102 -76.47 20.47 84.44
N ASN A 103 -76.79 19.18 84.41
CA ASN A 103 -75.80 18.12 84.26
C ASN A 103 -75.59 17.80 82.76
N TYR A 104 -74.35 17.56 82.39
CA TYR A 104 -73.89 17.07 81.09
C TYR A 104 -73.15 15.74 81.30
N THR A 105 -73.41 14.74 80.46
CA THR A 105 -72.63 13.50 80.43
C THR A 105 -71.53 13.64 79.40
N ILE A 106 -70.28 13.40 79.80
CA ILE A 106 -69.08 13.53 78.98
C ILE A 106 -68.51 12.13 78.74
N THR A 107 -68.34 11.73 77.48
CA THR A 107 -67.68 10.49 77.07
C THR A 107 -66.21 10.79 76.80
N ILE A 108 -65.32 10.24 77.61
CA ILE A 108 -63.86 10.34 77.41
C ILE A 108 -63.43 9.18 76.52
N SER A 109 -62.75 9.44 75.40
CA SER A 109 -62.23 8.38 74.50
C SER A 109 -60.72 8.51 74.26
N SER A 110 -60.03 7.37 74.22
CA SER A 110 -58.58 7.31 74.00
C SER A 110 -58.23 7.43 72.51
N LEU A 111 -57.24 8.27 72.19
CA LEU A 111 -56.70 8.39 70.82
C LEU A 111 -55.96 7.11 70.39
N PRO A 112 -56.37 6.44 69.30
CA PRO A 112 -55.54 5.43 68.66
C PRO A 112 -54.49 6.11 67.77
N SER A 113 -53.21 5.83 68.02
CA SER A 113 -52.13 6.30 67.15
C SER A 113 -51.99 5.41 65.91
N ASN A 114 -52.26 5.95 64.73
CA ASN A 114 -51.75 5.39 63.48
C ASN A 114 -51.50 6.53 62.48
N GLU A 115 -50.23 6.81 62.19
CA GLU A 115 -49.89 7.50 60.96
C GLU A 115 -49.96 6.47 59.83
N GLU A 116 -50.94 6.62 58.94
CA GLU A 116 -50.99 5.81 57.72
C GLU A 116 -49.74 6.09 56.88
N LYS A 117 -49.08 5.01 56.42
CA LYS A 117 -47.81 5.06 55.69
C LYS A 117 -47.91 4.30 54.39
N VAL A 118 -47.20 4.81 53.39
CA VAL A 118 -47.23 4.33 52.00
C VAL A 118 -45.82 4.21 51.47
N SER A 119 -45.50 3.08 50.84
CA SER A 119 -44.16 2.76 50.35
C SER A 119 -43.99 3.16 48.88
N VAL A 120 -42.88 3.82 48.53
CA VAL A 120 -42.44 3.97 47.14
C VAL A 120 -41.22 3.10 46.89
N SER A 121 -41.33 2.15 45.97
CA SER A 121 -40.25 1.26 45.55
C SER A 121 -39.68 1.68 44.19
N TYR A 122 -38.37 1.89 44.12
CA TYR A 122 -37.65 2.37 42.94
C TYR A 122 -36.87 1.22 42.30
N TYR A 123 -37.02 1.01 41.00
CA TYR A 123 -36.46 -0.12 40.26
C TYR A 123 -35.65 0.33 39.03
N ASP A 124 -34.54 -0.37 38.77
CA ASP A 124 -33.90 -0.42 37.46
C ASP A 124 -34.28 -1.75 36.78
N GLY A 125 -35.18 -1.69 35.80
CA GLY A 125 -35.77 -2.86 35.12
C GLY A 125 -36.51 -3.82 36.08
N ASN A 126 -35.76 -4.80 36.62
CA ASN A 126 -36.24 -5.76 37.63
C ASN A 126 -35.48 -5.68 38.97
N THR A 127 -34.38 -4.93 39.04
CA THR A 127 -33.57 -4.75 40.25
C THR A 127 -34.19 -3.68 41.15
N LEU A 128 -34.51 -4.01 42.39
CA LEU A 128 -34.92 -3.02 43.39
C LEU A 128 -33.70 -2.20 43.81
N ILE A 129 -33.78 -0.88 43.65
CA ILE A 129 -32.74 0.07 44.08
C ILE A 129 -32.97 0.40 45.55
N GLU A 130 -34.18 0.82 45.91
CA GLU A 130 -34.57 1.14 47.29
C GLU A 130 -36.11 1.10 47.44
N SER A 131 -36.62 0.91 48.66
CA SER A 131 -38.02 1.15 48.99
C SER A 131 -38.12 2.02 50.25
N ILE A 132 -38.83 3.14 50.14
CA ILE A 132 -38.91 4.19 51.16
C ILE A 132 -40.35 4.32 51.66
N ASN A 133 -40.55 4.34 52.97
CA ASN A 133 -41.87 4.55 53.59
C ASN A 133 -42.12 6.03 53.88
N TYR A 134 -43.12 6.59 53.21
CA TYR A 134 -43.60 7.96 53.38
C TYR A 134 -44.84 8.00 54.26
N LYS A 135 -45.16 9.17 54.81
CA LYS A 135 -46.45 9.43 55.45
C LYS A 135 -47.52 9.62 54.36
N TYR A 136 -48.73 9.11 54.60
CA TYR A 136 -49.87 9.29 53.69
C TYR A 136 -50.09 10.79 53.38
N ASN A 137 -50.44 11.09 52.12
CA ASN A 137 -50.62 12.44 51.60
C ASN A 137 -49.36 13.35 51.72
N THR A 138 -48.18 12.78 51.46
CA THR A 138 -46.91 13.52 51.25
C THR A 138 -46.31 13.22 49.88
N LEU A 139 -45.31 13.98 49.45
CA LEU A 139 -44.65 13.81 48.14
C LEU A 139 -43.49 12.81 48.22
N ALA A 140 -43.24 12.08 47.12
CA ALA A 140 -42.06 11.23 46.96
C ALA A 140 -40.80 12.05 46.62
N ILE A 141 -39.62 11.50 46.90
CA ILE A 141 -38.32 12.07 46.49
C ILE A 141 -38.00 11.60 45.07
N GLU A 142 -37.55 12.50 44.18
CA GLU A 142 -37.30 12.18 42.77
C GLU A 142 -36.05 11.33 42.52
N LYS A 143 -35.07 11.24 43.44
CA LYS A 143 -33.80 10.53 43.18
C LYS A 143 -33.15 10.92 41.84
N SER A 144 -33.15 12.22 41.52
CA SER A 144 -32.57 12.78 40.29
C SER A 144 -31.05 12.63 40.19
N ASP A 145 -30.42 12.23 41.29
CA ASP A 145 -29.02 11.82 41.43
C ASP A 145 -28.73 10.38 40.96
N TYR A 146 -29.75 9.54 40.74
CA TYR A 146 -29.57 8.15 40.29
C TYR A 146 -29.11 8.05 38.83
N ASN A 147 -27.79 8.12 38.62
CA ASN A 147 -27.16 8.06 37.30
C ASN A 147 -26.09 6.94 37.30
N PRO A 148 -26.47 5.69 36.95
CA PRO A 148 -25.52 4.58 36.89
C PRO A 148 -24.50 4.75 35.74
N GLU A 149 -23.37 4.04 35.84
CA GLU A 149 -22.22 4.23 34.95
C GLU A 149 -22.58 4.12 33.46
N GLY A 150 -22.28 5.19 32.70
CA GLY A 150 -22.60 5.30 31.27
C GLY A 150 -24.04 5.73 30.95
N TYR A 151 -24.88 6.05 31.93
CA TYR A 151 -26.28 6.44 31.73
C TYR A 151 -26.68 7.70 32.52
N SER A 152 -27.73 8.38 32.07
CA SER A 152 -28.40 9.48 32.76
C SER A 152 -29.90 9.19 32.93
N LEU A 153 -30.48 9.63 34.05
CA LEU A 153 -31.92 9.45 34.33
C LEU A 153 -32.79 10.45 33.55
N GLU A 154 -33.68 9.95 32.70
CA GLU A 154 -34.73 10.74 32.02
C GLU A 154 -35.96 10.96 32.93
N GLY A 155 -36.13 10.09 33.92
CA GLY A 155 -37.15 10.19 34.98
C GLY A 155 -37.73 8.84 35.38
N TRP A 156 -38.71 8.88 36.27
CA TRP A 156 -39.37 7.69 36.81
C TRP A 156 -40.76 7.47 36.22
N PHE A 157 -41.11 6.21 36.01
CA PHE A 157 -42.33 5.80 35.33
C PHE A 157 -43.11 4.79 36.18
N THR A 158 -44.44 4.86 36.18
CA THR A 158 -45.27 3.97 37.03
C THR A 158 -45.46 2.58 36.44
N ASP A 159 -45.04 2.36 35.19
CA ASP A 159 -45.19 1.11 34.44
C ASP A 159 -43.86 0.56 33.90
N LYS A 160 -43.73 -0.76 33.82
CA LYS A 160 -42.54 -1.44 33.29
C LYS A 160 -42.27 -1.22 31.80
N LYS A 161 -43.19 -0.59 31.05
CA LYS A 161 -42.96 -0.22 29.64
C LYS A 161 -42.45 1.21 29.48
N LEU A 162 -42.28 1.95 30.58
CA LEU A 162 -41.76 3.32 30.63
C LEU A 162 -42.61 4.28 29.77
N THR A 163 -43.94 4.17 29.90
CA THR A 163 -44.92 4.95 29.10
C THR A 163 -45.64 6.04 29.90
N ILE A 164 -45.78 5.88 31.22
CA ILE A 164 -46.46 6.83 32.12
C ILE A 164 -45.41 7.43 33.08
N LYS A 165 -44.85 8.59 32.74
CA LYS A 165 -43.93 9.32 33.64
C LYS A 165 -44.68 9.78 34.88
N TYR A 166 -44.09 9.57 36.05
CA TYR A 166 -44.64 10.00 37.34
C TYR A 166 -44.32 11.48 37.59
N ASP A 167 -45.30 12.22 38.11
CA ASP A 167 -45.13 13.59 38.57
C ASP A 167 -44.96 13.60 40.09
N PHE A 168 -43.76 13.97 40.56
CA PHE A 168 -43.40 14.04 41.98
C PHE A 168 -44.13 15.14 42.76
N ASN A 169 -44.92 15.99 42.10
CA ASN A 169 -45.89 16.89 42.76
C ASN A 169 -47.19 16.17 43.18
N THR A 170 -47.36 14.88 42.83
CA THR A 170 -48.55 14.08 43.17
C THR A 170 -48.45 13.49 44.59
N PRO A 171 -49.38 13.80 45.51
CA PRO A 171 -49.39 13.20 46.84
C PRO A 171 -49.55 11.68 46.81
N LEU A 172 -48.81 10.99 47.69
CA LEU A 172 -48.87 9.55 47.85
C LEU A 172 -50.13 9.13 48.63
N LEU A 173 -51.09 8.54 47.92
CA LEU A 173 -52.35 8.03 48.47
C LEU A 173 -52.41 6.49 48.57
N SER A 174 -51.38 5.80 48.08
CA SER A 174 -51.22 4.34 48.12
C SER A 174 -49.75 3.96 47.90
N ASN A 175 -49.41 2.67 48.05
CA ASN A 175 -48.09 2.16 47.71
C ASN A 175 -47.82 2.30 46.20
N LEU A 176 -46.66 2.84 45.86
CA LEU A 176 -46.25 3.15 44.50
C LEU A 176 -45.02 2.34 44.10
N THR A 177 -44.92 1.98 42.81
CA THR A 177 -43.70 1.41 42.23
C THR A 177 -43.29 2.27 41.05
N LEU A 178 -41.99 2.60 41.00
CA LEU A 178 -41.39 3.48 40.02
C LEU A 178 -40.23 2.77 39.33
N TYR A 179 -40.17 2.87 38.01
CA TYR A 179 -39.14 2.30 37.16
C TYR A 179 -38.32 3.43 36.53
N ALA A 180 -37.00 3.34 36.62
CA ALA A 180 -36.09 4.31 36.00
C ALA A 180 -36.16 4.17 34.47
N LYS A 181 -36.25 5.31 33.77
CA LYS A 181 -35.92 5.39 32.34
C LYS A 181 -34.55 6.02 32.19
N LEU A 182 -33.60 5.23 31.71
CA LEU A 182 -32.21 5.62 31.55
C LEU A 182 -31.89 5.89 30.06
N ILE A 183 -31.25 7.02 29.79
CA ILE A 183 -30.65 7.34 28.49
C ILE A 183 -29.17 6.98 28.56
N LYS A 184 -28.64 6.26 27.58
CA LYS A 184 -27.20 6.00 27.49
C LYS A 184 -26.47 7.28 27.10
N ASN A 185 -25.42 7.63 27.83
CA ASN A 185 -24.59 8.81 27.55
C ASN A 185 -23.85 8.63 26.22
N PRO A 186 -23.65 9.70 25.42
CA PRO A 186 -22.81 9.63 24.24
C PRO A 186 -21.36 9.38 24.66
N ILE A 187 -20.70 8.43 24.01
CA ILE A 187 -19.27 8.16 24.19
C ILE A 187 -18.50 9.40 23.71
N THR A 188 -17.57 9.91 24.52
CA THR A 188 -16.75 11.07 24.16
C THR A 188 -15.65 10.71 23.16
N ASP A 189 -15.13 11.71 22.45
CA ASP A 189 -14.01 11.51 21.52
C ASP A 189 -12.74 10.93 22.19
N SER A 190 -12.55 11.13 23.50
CA SER A 190 -11.45 10.48 24.24
C SER A 190 -11.74 9.00 24.46
N GLU A 191 -12.93 8.64 24.98
CA GLU A 191 -13.32 7.24 25.19
C GLU A 191 -13.39 6.46 23.85
N MET A 192 -13.73 7.14 22.75
CA MET A 192 -13.68 6.58 21.39
C MET A 192 -12.25 6.24 20.96
N ILE A 193 -11.29 7.16 21.08
CA ILE A 193 -9.89 6.88 20.69
C ILE A 193 -9.19 5.93 21.68
N ASP A 194 -9.59 5.94 22.95
CA ASP A 194 -9.08 5.01 23.97
C ASP A 194 -9.61 3.59 23.73
N SER A 195 -10.89 3.42 23.39
CA SER A 195 -11.40 2.11 22.96
C SER A 195 -10.78 1.66 21.63
N ASP A 196 -10.48 2.56 20.70
CA ASP A 196 -9.75 2.21 19.46
C ASP A 196 -8.32 1.77 19.75
N LEU A 197 -7.63 2.40 20.71
CA LEU A 197 -6.29 2.03 21.17
C LEU A 197 -6.30 0.64 21.83
N ASP A 198 -7.26 0.36 22.71
CA ASP A 198 -7.38 -0.92 23.41
C ASP A 198 -7.60 -2.08 22.43
N ASN A 199 -8.38 -1.88 21.35
CA ASN A 199 -8.59 -2.92 20.33
C ASN A 199 -7.27 -3.36 19.65
N LEU A 200 -6.27 -2.48 19.52
CA LEU A 200 -4.98 -2.83 18.91
C LEU A 200 -4.17 -3.83 19.75
N SER A 201 -4.42 -3.88 21.07
CA SER A 201 -3.83 -4.91 21.94
C SER A 201 -4.35 -6.32 21.69
N THR A 202 -5.46 -6.45 20.95
CA THR A 202 -6.11 -7.73 20.62
C THR A 202 -5.92 -8.20 19.17
N LEU A 203 -5.15 -7.44 18.37
CA LEU A 203 -4.74 -7.89 17.03
C LEU A 203 -3.82 -9.10 17.14
N ASP A 204 -3.89 -9.98 16.13
CA ASP A 204 -2.83 -10.96 15.93
C ASP A 204 -1.61 -10.26 15.32
N PHE A 205 -0.43 -10.70 15.77
CA PHE A 205 0.86 -10.28 15.23
C PHE A 205 1.76 -11.52 15.03
N SER A 206 1.15 -12.65 14.63
CA SER A 206 1.86 -13.87 14.26
C SER A 206 2.74 -13.62 13.04
N THR A 207 3.91 -14.27 13.01
CA THR A 207 4.86 -14.23 11.89
C THR A 207 4.85 -15.54 11.10
N GLU A 208 3.72 -16.28 11.16
CA GLU A 208 3.51 -17.53 10.43
C GLU A 208 3.07 -17.29 8.97
N ASN A 209 2.57 -16.08 8.69
CA ASN A 209 2.23 -15.59 7.35
C ASN A 209 3.23 -14.51 6.91
N GLU A 210 3.30 -14.25 5.60
CA GLU A 210 4.15 -13.23 4.97
C GLU A 210 3.67 -11.78 5.23
N LYS A 211 2.58 -11.59 5.99
CA LYS A 211 2.01 -10.28 6.32
C LYS A 211 1.21 -10.29 7.63
N ILE A 212 1.25 -9.17 8.37
CA ILE A 212 0.41 -8.86 9.53
C ILE A 212 -0.72 -7.92 9.10
N ASP A 213 -1.96 -8.22 9.48
CA ASP A 213 -3.12 -7.34 9.24
C ASP A 213 -3.07 -6.06 10.09
N LEU A 214 -2.47 -4.99 9.57
CA LEU A 214 -2.37 -3.70 10.24
C LEU A 214 -3.55 -2.77 9.88
N PRO A 215 -4.54 -2.54 10.78
CA PRO A 215 -5.71 -1.75 10.46
C PRO A 215 -5.37 -0.26 10.32
N LEU A 216 -5.81 0.36 9.22
CA LEU A 216 -5.68 1.80 8.96
C LEU A 216 -6.78 2.67 9.62
N LYS A 217 -7.79 2.03 10.22
CA LYS A 217 -8.88 2.70 10.96
C LYS A 217 -9.26 1.94 12.21
N GLY A 218 -9.51 2.67 13.30
CA GLY A 218 -10.15 2.12 14.48
C GLY A 218 -11.67 1.94 14.31
N LYS A 219 -12.26 1.18 15.23
CA LYS A 219 -13.70 0.89 15.36
C LYS A 219 -14.56 2.15 15.46
N TYR A 220 -14.04 3.22 16.06
CA TYR A 220 -14.66 4.53 16.16
C TYR A 220 -14.17 5.53 15.10
N ASN A 221 -13.54 5.03 14.03
CA ASN A 221 -13.00 5.78 12.89
C ASN A 221 -11.84 6.74 13.24
N SER A 222 -11.04 6.46 14.28
CA SER A 222 -9.71 7.06 14.36
C SER A 222 -8.89 6.66 13.13
N LYS A 223 -8.18 7.60 12.48
CA LYS A 223 -7.17 7.26 11.46
C LYS A 223 -5.99 6.62 12.19
N ILE A 224 -5.54 5.48 11.71
CA ILE A 224 -4.32 4.82 12.18
C ILE A 224 -3.26 4.97 11.10
N VAL A 225 -2.04 5.31 11.50
CA VAL A 225 -0.83 5.26 10.67
C VAL A 225 0.17 4.39 11.44
N TRP A 226 0.63 3.31 10.81
CA TRP A 226 1.65 2.45 11.37
C TRP A 226 3.05 2.96 10.98
N GLN A 227 4.05 2.57 11.76
CA GLN A 227 5.46 2.80 11.46
C GLN A 227 6.31 1.68 12.07
N SER A 228 7.21 1.12 11.28
CA SER A 228 8.23 0.16 11.67
C SER A 228 9.53 0.87 12.04
N ASN A 229 10.29 0.32 12.99
CA ASN A 229 11.69 0.73 13.19
C ASN A 229 12.68 -0.03 12.30
N ASN A 230 12.21 -1.01 11.50
CA ASN A 230 13.02 -1.75 10.54
C ASN A 230 12.15 -2.25 9.35
N PRO A 231 11.85 -1.38 8.37
CA PRO A 231 11.06 -1.73 7.18
C PRO A 231 11.67 -2.85 6.31
N LYS A 232 12.97 -3.15 6.45
CA LYS A 232 13.62 -4.32 5.79
C LYS A 232 13.26 -5.68 6.41
N ILE A 233 12.48 -5.71 7.49
CA ILE A 233 12.03 -6.94 8.15
C ILE A 233 10.50 -6.94 8.38
N ILE A 234 9.90 -5.81 8.78
CA ILE A 234 8.44 -5.64 8.71
C ILE A 234 8.14 -4.26 8.15
N SER A 235 7.42 -4.17 7.03
CA SER A 235 7.04 -2.89 6.42
C SER A 235 6.02 -2.11 7.25
N ASP A 236 5.83 -0.82 6.94
CA ASP A 236 4.78 0.00 7.56
C ASP A 236 3.36 -0.49 7.21
N GLN A 237 3.22 -1.33 6.18
CA GLN A 237 1.98 -2.04 5.81
C GLN A 237 1.88 -3.46 6.40
N GLY A 238 2.90 -3.92 7.13
CA GLY A 238 2.89 -5.20 7.85
C GLY A 238 3.45 -6.41 7.08
N PHE A 239 3.96 -6.26 5.86
CA PHE A 239 4.63 -7.35 5.13
C PHE A 239 5.91 -7.76 5.86
N ILE A 240 6.14 -9.07 6.03
CA ILE A 240 7.26 -9.63 6.81
C ILE A 240 8.31 -10.19 5.85
N PHE A 241 9.48 -9.56 5.82
CA PHE A 241 10.67 -10.05 5.14
C PHE A 241 11.54 -10.80 6.16
N TYR A 242 11.79 -12.09 5.92
CA TYR A 242 12.40 -12.96 6.91
C TYR A 242 13.92 -12.74 7.01
N PRO A 243 14.46 -12.39 8.20
CA PRO A 243 15.87 -12.11 8.37
C PRO A 243 16.71 -13.39 8.41
N SER A 244 18.03 -13.27 8.17
CA SER A 244 18.98 -14.37 8.34
C SER A 244 19.17 -14.80 9.80
N GLU A 245 18.95 -13.89 10.76
CA GLU A 245 19.02 -14.14 12.21
C GLU A 245 17.79 -13.58 12.94
N ARG A 246 17.41 -14.21 14.06
CA ARG A 246 16.26 -13.78 14.90
C ARG A 246 16.38 -12.31 15.27
N THR A 247 15.42 -11.50 14.82
CA THR A 247 15.42 -10.05 15.01
C THR A 247 14.13 -9.58 15.71
N VAL A 248 14.23 -8.49 16.48
CA VAL A 248 13.08 -7.85 17.12
C VAL A 248 12.78 -6.53 16.42
N VAL A 249 11.55 -6.37 15.94
CA VAL A 249 11.05 -5.18 15.23
C VAL A 249 9.92 -4.56 16.04
N LYS A 250 9.92 -3.24 16.16
CA LYS A 250 8.92 -2.44 16.87
C LYS A 250 8.00 -1.77 15.87
N LEU A 251 6.77 -2.25 15.81
CA LEU A 251 5.66 -1.56 15.15
C LEU A 251 5.07 -0.52 16.09
N THR A 252 4.76 0.67 15.57
CA THR A 252 4.12 1.76 16.31
C THR A 252 2.92 2.31 15.53
N ALA A 253 1.72 2.11 16.06
CA ALA A 253 0.50 2.71 15.55
C ALA A 253 0.27 4.09 16.16
N THR A 254 0.11 5.10 15.30
CA THR A 254 -0.34 6.44 15.65
C THR A 254 -1.81 6.58 15.30
N LEU A 255 -2.66 6.69 16.33
CA LEU A 255 -4.10 6.90 16.20
C LEU A 255 -4.42 8.40 16.28
N THR A 256 -5.29 8.88 15.40
CA THR A 256 -5.77 10.27 15.40
C THR A 256 -7.29 10.33 15.21
N LEU A 257 -8.00 10.97 16.15
CA LEU A 257 -9.45 11.18 16.08
C LEU A 257 -9.75 12.65 16.39
N LYS A 258 -10.15 13.42 15.36
CA LYS A 258 -10.30 14.88 15.43
C LYS A 258 -9.03 15.55 15.97
N ASN A 259 -9.06 16.04 17.21
CA ASN A 259 -7.94 16.70 17.88
C ASN A 259 -7.16 15.78 18.84
N PHE A 260 -7.64 14.56 19.07
CA PHE A 260 -6.99 13.58 19.94
C PHE A 260 -5.98 12.75 19.16
N LYS A 261 -4.82 12.51 19.77
CA LYS A 261 -3.76 11.63 19.25
C LYS A 261 -3.33 10.66 20.35
N LYS A 262 -3.22 9.37 20.02
CA LYS A 262 -2.71 8.30 20.90
C LYS A 262 -1.73 7.43 20.13
N THR A 263 -0.91 6.65 20.83
CA THR A 263 0.11 5.77 20.25
C THR A 263 0.12 4.43 20.94
N PHE A 264 0.14 3.36 20.15
CA PHE A 264 0.37 1.98 20.58
C PHE A 264 1.69 1.50 19.97
N SER A 265 2.50 0.76 20.71
CA SER A 265 3.72 0.14 20.21
C SER A 265 3.80 -1.31 20.64
N LYS A 266 4.31 -2.16 19.75
CA LYS A 266 4.42 -3.60 19.94
C LYS A 266 5.77 -4.08 19.41
N ASP A 267 6.52 -4.77 20.28
CA ASP A 267 7.73 -5.51 19.88
C ASP A 267 7.31 -6.88 19.32
N ILE A 268 7.73 -7.16 18.09
CA ILE A 268 7.52 -8.40 17.32
C ILE A 268 8.87 -9.10 17.21
N THR A 269 8.91 -10.41 17.42
CA THR A 269 10.11 -11.22 17.16
C THR A 269 9.89 -11.96 15.85
N VAL A 270 10.74 -11.69 14.86
CA VAL A 270 10.75 -12.40 13.58
C VAL A 270 11.92 -13.39 13.62
N ASP A 271 11.61 -14.67 13.48
CA ASP A 271 12.59 -15.73 13.28
C ASP A 271 12.94 -15.89 11.80
N PRO A 272 14.13 -16.43 11.46
CA PRO A 272 14.46 -16.78 10.07
C PRO A 272 13.45 -17.75 9.45
N PHE A 273 13.26 -17.65 8.14
CA PHE A 273 12.20 -18.40 7.45
C PHE A 273 12.28 -19.91 7.71
N SER A 274 11.15 -20.49 8.12
CA SER A 274 11.01 -21.90 8.43
C SER A 274 9.81 -22.47 7.68
N ARG A 275 10.05 -23.38 6.73
CA ARG A 275 9.03 -23.94 5.83
C ARG A 275 7.86 -24.54 6.61
N THR A 276 6.66 -24.00 6.41
CA THR A 276 5.41 -24.54 6.97
C THR A 276 5.05 -25.87 6.32
N THR A 277 4.65 -26.86 7.13
CA THR A 277 4.39 -28.24 6.64
C THR A 277 2.96 -28.49 6.17
N ASN A 278 2.05 -27.54 6.40
CA ASN A 278 0.61 -27.70 6.25
C ASN A 278 0.07 -26.75 5.17
N LEU A 279 0.46 -26.98 3.91
CA LEU A 279 0.06 -26.15 2.78
C LEU A 279 -1.17 -26.72 2.08
N ASN A 280 -2.17 -25.88 1.82
CA ASN A 280 -3.23 -26.22 0.87
C ASN A 280 -2.69 -26.02 -0.55
N LEU A 281 -2.83 -27.02 -1.42
CA LEU A 281 -2.33 -26.97 -2.80
C LEU A 281 -3.49 -27.08 -3.79
N ASN A 282 -3.82 -25.96 -4.43
CA ASN A 282 -4.70 -25.93 -5.59
C ASN A 282 -3.88 -26.09 -6.88
N SER A 283 -4.50 -26.57 -7.96
CA SER A 283 -3.83 -26.73 -9.26
C SER A 283 -4.76 -26.50 -10.45
N LYS A 284 -4.24 -25.89 -11.52
CA LYS A 284 -4.91 -25.73 -12.82
C LYS A 284 -4.03 -26.32 -13.95
N LYS A 285 -4.65 -26.68 -15.08
CA LYS A 285 -3.95 -27.05 -16.34
C LYS A 285 -4.24 -26.03 -17.43
N LEU A 286 -3.42 -25.00 -17.47
CA LEU A 286 -3.60 -23.85 -18.36
C LEU A 286 -3.00 -24.15 -19.74
N ASP A 287 -3.57 -23.58 -20.80
CA ASP A 287 -3.05 -23.72 -22.16
C ASP A 287 -1.78 -22.87 -22.36
N PHE A 288 -0.87 -23.37 -23.20
CA PHE A 288 0.36 -22.68 -23.59
C PHE A 288 0.37 -22.38 -25.09
N LYS A 289 0.53 -21.11 -25.44
CA LYS A 289 0.55 -20.59 -26.81
C LYS A 289 1.94 -20.03 -27.13
N ASN A 290 2.74 -20.79 -27.86
CA ASN A 290 3.96 -20.24 -28.44
C ASN A 290 3.57 -19.31 -29.60
N LEU A 291 3.97 -18.04 -29.51
CA LEU A 291 3.83 -17.03 -30.56
C LEU A 291 5.08 -16.97 -31.44
N GLU A 292 6.25 -17.24 -30.85
CA GLU A 292 7.53 -17.30 -31.56
C GLU A 292 7.59 -18.49 -32.53
N THR A 293 7.62 -18.23 -33.83
CA THR A 293 7.55 -19.28 -34.86
C THR A 293 8.86 -20.04 -35.10
N THR A 294 10.00 -19.48 -34.66
CA THR A 294 11.34 -20.07 -34.78
C THR A 294 11.48 -21.34 -33.96
N PHE A 295 10.84 -21.40 -32.78
CA PHE A 295 10.91 -22.55 -31.88
C PHE A 295 9.75 -23.53 -32.08
N ASN A 296 10.07 -24.81 -32.35
CA ASN A 296 9.10 -25.84 -32.67
C ASN A 296 8.45 -26.46 -31.41
N ILE A 297 7.80 -25.62 -30.59
CA ILE A 297 7.03 -26.06 -29.42
C ILE A 297 5.61 -26.47 -29.86
N PRO A 298 5.10 -27.65 -29.51
CA PRO A 298 3.76 -28.09 -29.92
C PRO A 298 2.62 -27.17 -29.45
N SER A 299 1.73 -26.79 -30.36
CA SER A 299 0.62 -25.84 -30.13
C SER A 299 -0.55 -26.37 -29.30
N ASN A 300 -0.42 -27.55 -28.69
CA ASN A 300 -1.40 -28.16 -27.79
C ASN A 300 -0.83 -28.44 -26.38
N ARG A 301 0.26 -27.77 -26.02
CA ARG A 301 0.88 -27.84 -24.69
C ARG A 301 -0.03 -27.24 -23.62
N LYS A 302 0.10 -27.79 -22.41
CA LYS A 302 -0.51 -27.26 -21.18
C LYS A 302 0.53 -27.27 -20.07
N ILE A 303 0.50 -26.24 -19.22
CA ILE A 303 1.36 -26.14 -18.04
C ILE A 303 0.56 -26.54 -16.79
N ASP A 304 1.19 -27.36 -15.93
CA ASP A 304 0.68 -27.73 -14.61
C ASP A 304 1.01 -26.60 -13.63
N THR A 305 0.04 -25.71 -13.38
CA THR A 305 0.19 -24.55 -12.48
C THR A 305 -0.38 -24.86 -11.12
N TYR A 306 0.33 -24.42 -10.08
CA TYR A 306 0.00 -24.65 -8.68
C TYR A 306 -0.16 -23.34 -7.92
N TYR A 307 -1.01 -23.35 -6.89
CA TYR A 307 -1.29 -22.19 -6.04
C TYR A 307 -1.38 -22.66 -4.59
N LEU A 308 -0.82 -21.88 -3.66
CA LEU A 308 -0.71 -22.23 -2.25
C LEU A 308 -1.69 -21.43 -1.41
N ASN A 309 -2.31 -22.08 -0.42
CA ASN A 309 -3.15 -21.44 0.60
C ASN A 309 -4.22 -20.48 0.04
N ASP A 310 -4.80 -20.85 -1.11
CA ASP A 310 -5.82 -20.10 -1.86
C ASP A 310 -5.37 -18.72 -2.43
N GLY A 311 -4.04 -18.46 -2.47
CA GLY A 311 -3.42 -17.33 -3.16
C GLY A 311 -3.39 -17.44 -4.69
N LEU A 312 -2.80 -16.44 -5.36
CA LEU A 312 -2.75 -16.31 -6.82
C LEU A 312 -1.34 -16.36 -7.44
N LEU A 313 -0.27 -16.31 -6.63
CA LEU A 313 1.11 -16.50 -7.09
C LEU A 313 1.28 -17.87 -7.75
N PRO A 314 1.59 -17.96 -9.07
CA PRO A 314 1.73 -19.23 -9.76
C PRO A 314 3.03 -19.95 -9.39
N TYR A 315 2.93 -21.26 -9.14
CA TYR A 315 4.05 -22.19 -8.95
C TYR A 315 4.06 -23.22 -10.08
N VAL A 316 5.26 -23.68 -10.47
CA VAL A 316 5.44 -24.81 -11.40
C VAL A 316 6.32 -25.89 -10.77
N ASP A 317 6.11 -27.14 -11.18
CA ASP A 317 7.08 -28.21 -10.91
C ASP A 317 8.27 -28.07 -11.86
N VAL A 318 9.50 -28.11 -11.30
CA VAL A 318 10.74 -27.87 -12.06
C VAL A 318 10.84 -28.74 -13.31
N GLN A 319 10.70 -30.07 -13.20
CA GLN A 319 10.92 -30.93 -14.37
C GLN A 319 9.77 -30.78 -15.39
N ASN A 320 8.53 -30.62 -14.92
CA ASN A 320 7.40 -30.37 -15.82
C ASN A 320 7.55 -29.04 -16.59
N PHE A 321 8.16 -28.00 -15.99
CA PHE A 321 8.42 -26.73 -16.67
C PHE A 321 9.37 -26.93 -17.86
N PHE A 322 10.53 -27.55 -17.62
CA PHE A 322 11.49 -27.90 -18.69
C PHE A 322 10.87 -28.83 -19.76
N GLU A 323 10.00 -29.79 -19.38
CA GLU A 323 9.32 -30.67 -20.34
C GLU A 323 8.27 -29.92 -21.19
N SER A 324 7.58 -28.92 -20.61
CA SER A 324 6.55 -28.15 -21.29
C SER A 324 7.11 -27.31 -22.45
N LEU A 325 8.37 -26.86 -22.32
CA LEU A 325 9.11 -26.08 -23.31
C LEU A 325 9.99 -26.93 -24.23
N ASN A 326 9.87 -28.27 -24.19
CA ASN A 326 10.57 -29.13 -25.14
C ASN A 326 10.10 -28.84 -26.58
N GLY A 327 11.03 -28.35 -27.39
CA GLY A 327 10.80 -27.66 -28.67
C GLY A 327 11.51 -26.30 -28.78
N PHE A 328 11.84 -25.71 -27.63
CA PHE A 328 12.80 -24.61 -27.42
C PHE A 328 13.93 -25.08 -26.49
N ILE A 329 13.58 -25.67 -25.35
CA ILE A 329 14.53 -26.39 -24.48
C ILE A 329 14.82 -27.78 -25.10
N LEU A 330 16.09 -28.18 -25.12
CA LEU A 330 16.56 -29.50 -25.56
C LEU A 330 16.37 -30.57 -24.46
N TYR A 331 15.13 -30.73 -23.97
CA TYR A 331 14.80 -31.54 -22.79
C TYR A 331 15.33 -32.98 -22.87
N ASP A 332 15.29 -33.61 -24.05
CA ASP A 332 15.80 -34.97 -24.29
C ASP A 332 17.34 -35.10 -24.14
N LYS A 333 18.06 -33.98 -23.91
CA LYS A 333 19.50 -33.94 -23.57
C LYS A 333 19.76 -33.74 -22.09
N LEU A 334 18.76 -33.30 -21.32
CA LEU A 334 18.86 -33.04 -19.89
C LEU A 334 18.68 -34.34 -19.10
N ARG A 335 19.50 -34.51 -18.06
CA ARG A 335 19.31 -35.52 -17.01
C ARG A 335 18.95 -34.84 -15.71
N PHE A 336 17.76 -35.17 -15.20
CA PHE A 336 17.32 -34.89 -13.85
C PHE A 336 17.68 -36.07 -12.94
N ASP A 337 18.42 -35.81 -11.86
CA ASP A 337 18.86 -36.80 -10.87
C ASP A 337 18.38 -36.37 -9.48
N TYR A 338 17.44 -37.12 -8.91
CA TYR A 338 16.81 -36.80 -7.62
C TYR A 338 17.54 -37.48 -6.47
N GLN A 339 17.89 -36.72 -5.43
CA GLN A 339 18.68 -37.18 -4.29
C GLN A 339 18.03 -36.77 -2.96
N ASP A 340 18.12 -37.65 -1.96
CA ASP A 340 17.66 -37.46 -0.58
C ASP A 340 16.22 -36.93 -0.38
N ASP A 341 15.33 -37.11 -1.36
CA ASP A 341 13.96 -36.56 -1.47
C ASP A 341 13.86 -35.01 -1.53
N TYR A 342 14.96 -34.24 -1.46
CA TYR A 342 14.97 -32.76 -1.50
C TYR A 342 15.96 -32.11 -2.49
N LEU A 343 16.81 -32.89 -3.16
CA LEU A 343 17.80 -32.39 -4.11
C LEU A 343 17.44 -32.78 -5.56
N ILE A 344 17.53 -31.83 -6.48
CA ILE A 344 17.53 -32.07 -7.93
C ILE A 344 18.89 -31.67 -8.48
N LYS A 345 19.52 -32.57 -9.25
CA LYS A 345 20.67 -32.23 -10.10
C LYS A 345 20.25 -32.29 -11.56
N ILE A 346 20.38 -31.18 -12.26
CA ILE A 346 20.08 -31.03 -13.68
C ILE A 346 21.42 -30.99 -14.42
N SER A 347 21.63 -31.87 -15.39
CA SER A 347 22.92 -31.99 -16.07
C SER A 347 22.81 -32.37 -17.54
N TYR A 348 23.75 -31.90 -18.35
CA TYR A 348 23.86 -32.24 -19.78
C TYR A 348 25.32 -32.16 -20.25
N ASN A 349 25.57 -32.47 -21.53
CA ASN A 349 26.88 -32.37 -22.14
C ASN A 349 26.78 -31.60 -23.47
N TYR A 350 27.66 -30.63 -23.67
CA TYR A 350 27.72 -29.80 -24.87
C TYR A 350 29.20 -29.49 -25.20
N ASN A 351 29.59 -29.65 -26.46
CA ASN A 351 30.96 -29.46 -26.95
C ASN A 351 32.08 -30.10 -26.09
N SER A 352 31.84 -31.32 -25.60
CA SER A 352 32.70 -32.11 -24.68
C SER A 352 32.81 -31.60 -23.23
N SER A 353 32.18 -30.47 -22.90
CA SER A 353 31.98 -30.02 -21.52
C SER A 353 30.76 -30.70 -20.89
N ASN A 354 30.81 -30.89 -19.56
CA ASN A 354 29.67 -31.31 -18.76
C ASN A 354 29.16 -30.08 -17.98
N TYR A 355 27.85 -29.84 -18.04
CA TYR A 355 27.19 -28.73 -17.36
C TYR A 355 26.26 -29.27 -16.28
N LEU A 356 26.30 -28.67 -15.10
CA LEU A 356 25.56 -29.09 -13.91
C LEU A 356 24.98 -27.87 -13.16
N ALA A 357 23.69 -27.94 -12.85
CA ALA A 357 23.05 -27.12 -11.83
C ALA A 357 22.43 -28.02 -10.75
N THR A 358 22.39 -27.52 -9.52
CA THR A 358 21.81 -28.20 -8.36
C THR A 358 20.77 -27.30 -7.72
N ILE A 359 19.57 -27.84 -7.47
CA ILE A 359 18.49 -27.18 -6.74
C ILE A 359 18.26 -27.94 -5.44
N ASP A 360 18.48 -27.29 -4.30
CA ASP A 360 18.32 -27.86 -2.97
C ASP A 360 17.09 -27.25 -2.27
N PHE A 361 16.02 -28.04 -2.16
CA PHE A 361 14.75 -27.67 -1.51
C PHE A 361 14.79 -27.81 0.02
N LYS A 362 15.97 -27.95 0.63
CA LYS A 362 16.17 -27.93 2.08
C LYS A 362 16.95 -26.68 2.49
N SER A 363 18.05 -26.34 1.81
CA SER A 363 18.72 -25.04 1.99
C SER A 363 18.03 -23.88 1.28
N ASN A 364 17.13 -24.14 0.32
CA ASN A 364 16.54 -23.12 -0.56
C ASN A 364 17.58 -22.41 -1.44
N THR A 365 18.39 -23.18 -2.16
CA THR A 365 19.49 -22.66 -2.96
C THR A 365 19.55 -23.31 -4.34
N ILE A 366 19.85 -22.52 -5.37
CA ILE A 366 20.24 -23.00 -6.69
C ILE A 366 21.72 -22.69 -6.88
N THR A 367 22.52 -23.68 -7.32
CA THR A 367 23.94 -23.49 -7.61
C THR A 367 24.33 -24.05 -8.96
N THR A 368 25.29 -23.40 -9.62
CA THR A 368 25.94 -23.91 -10.85
C THR A 368 27.37 -23.40 -10.97
N GLN A 369 28.21 -24.09 -11.74
CA GLN A 369 29.63 -23.75 -11.90
C GLN A 369 29.89 -22.59 -12.87
N SER A 370 28.87 -22.15 -13.59
CA SER A 370 28.89 -21.04 -14.54
C SER A 370 27.46 -20.72 -14.94
N LEU A 371 27.14 -19.43 -15.15
CA LEU A 371 25.86 -19.04 -15.75
C LEU A 371 25.64 -19.68 -17.13
N THR A 372 26.71 -20.04 -17.85
CA THR A 372 26.63 -20.75 -19.14
C THR A 372 26.03 -22.16 -19.07
N PHE A 373 25.69 -22.65 -17.86
CA PHE A 373 24.76 -23.76 -17.72
C PHE A 373 23.38 -23.46 -18.34
N PHE A 374 22.88 -22.22 -18.24
CA PHE A 374 21.54 -21.83 -18.67
C PHE A 374 21.42 -21.65 -20.20
N ASP A 375 22.55 -21.44 -20.89
CA ASP A 375 22.57 -21.04 -22.31
C ASP A 375 22.62 -22.24 -23.28
N TYR A 376 23.40 -23.29 -22.97
CA TYR A 376 23.67 -24.37 -23.94
C TYR A 376 22.69 -25.57 -23.91
N TYR A 377 21.55 -25.45 -23.20
CA TYR A 377 20.44 -26.40 -23.33
C TYR A 377 19.24 -25.85 -24.11
N THR A 378 19.23 -24.58 -24.47
CA THR A 378 18.22 -23.97 -25.35
C THR A 378 18.61 -24.14 -26.81
N ILE A 379 17.64 -24.04 -27.72
CA ILE A 379 17.91 -23.85 -29.15
C ILE A 379 18.34 -22.39 -29.34
N GLU A 380 19.50 -22.20 -29.95
CA GLU A 380 20.03 -20.88 -30.35
C GLU A 380 19.09 -20.25 -31.40
N TYR A 381 18.81 -18.96 -31.28
CA TYR A 381 17.95 -18.25 -32.22
C TYR A 381 18.74 -17.90 -33.49
N ASP A 382 18.33 -18.43 -34.65
CA ASP A 382 19.09 -18.37 -35.92
C ASP A 382 19.50 -16.94 -36.33
N GLY A 383 18.75 -15.91 -35.91
CA GLY A 383 19.04 -14.50 -36.18
C GLY A 383 20.20 -13.88 -35.38
N ILE A 384 20.74 -14.55 -34.35
CA ILE A 384 21.85 -14.02 -33.52
C ILE A 384 23.23 -14.44 -34.08
N SER A 385 23.28 -15.50 -34.88
CA SER A 385 24.57 -16.10 -35.28
C SER A 385 25.38 -15.20 -36.22
N TYR A 386 26.46 -14.62 -35.70
CA TYR A 386 27.40 -13.74 -36.40
C TYR A 386 27.95 -14.33 -37.72
N ASP A 387 28.16 -15.66 -37.78
CA ASP A 387 28.61 -16.37 -38.99
C ASP A 387 27.62 -16.19 -40.17
N ASN A 388 26.31 -16.10 -39.92
CA ASN A 388 25.28 -15.92 -40.95
C ASN A 388 25.39 -14.56 -41.68
N TYR A 389 25.98 -13.56 -41.02
CA TYR A 389 26.14 -12.19 -41.54
C TYR A 389 27.60 -11.88 -41.98
N GLY A 390 28.46 -12.90 -41.99
CA GLY A 390 29.87 -12.78 -42.37
C GLY A 390 30.74 -12.12 -41.30
N ILE A 391 30.32 -12.09 -40.04
CA ILE A 391 31.18 -11.70 -38.91
C ILE A 391 31.85 -12.96 -38.36
N THR A 392 33.16 -13.12 -38.57
CA THR A 392 33.92 -14.22 -37.99
C THR A 392 34.41 -13.84 -36.60
N ASP A 393 33.78 -14.43 -35.58
CA ASP A 393 34.12 -14.20 -34.18
C ASP A 393 34.89 -15.38 -33.58
N LYS A 394 36.08 -15.10 -33.03
CA LYS A 394 36.97 -16.13 -32.50
C LYS A 394 37.37 -15.84 -31.07
N ILE A 395 36.94 -16.68 -30.13
CA ILE A 395 37.47 -16.67 -28.75
C ILE A 395 38.98 -16.93 -28.79
N ILE A 396 39.76 -15.98 -28.25
CA ILE A 396 41.23 -16.05 -28.13
C ILE A 396 41.71 -16.27 -26.70
N SER A 397 40.91 -15.89 -25.70
CA SER A 397 41.11 -16.24 -24.29
C SER A 397 39.79 -16.23 -23.53
N SER A 398 39.74 -17.02 -22.45
CA SER A 398 38.62 -17.02 -21.51
C SER A 398 39.13 -17.04 -20.07
N THR A 399 38.35 -16.42 -19.19
CA THR A 399 38.50 -16.50 -17.72
C THR A 399 37.29 -17.25 -17.20
N LEU A 400 37.51 -18.40 -16.54
CA LEU A 400 36.46 -19.09 -15.80
C LEU A 400 36.11 -18.24 -14.57
N GLY A 401 34.81 -18.05 -14.35
CA GLY A 401 34.31 -17.29 -13.20
C GLY A 401 34.19 -18.11 -11.92
N ASP A 402 33.71 -17.43 -10.89
CA ASP A 402 33.33 -18.02 -9.61
C ASP A 402 32.02 -18.84 -9.71
N ASP A 403 31.86 -19.86 -8.84
CA ASP A 403 30.63 -20.66 -8.75
C ASP A 403 29.42 -19.77 -8.38
N VAL A 404 28.29 -19.96 -9.07
CA VAL A 404 27.04 -19.19 -8.87
C VAL A 404 26.23 -19.79 -7.71
N LEU A 405 25.72 -18.94 -6.81
CA LEU A 405 24.81 -19.30 -5.72
C LEU A 405 23.62 -18.32 -5.65
N PHE A 406 22.46 -18.77 -6.13
CA PHE A 406 21.19 -18.09 -5.86
C PHE A 406 20.64 -18.56 -4.50
N ASN A 407 20.86 -17.76 -3.46
CA ASN A 407 20.31 -18.01 -2.12
C ASN A 407 18.86 -17.49 -2.05
N LEU A 408 17.89 -18.34 -2.36
CA LEU A 408 16.48 -17.97 -2.46
C LEU A 408 15.89 -17.47 -1.13
N ASN A 409 16.47 -17.84 0.03
CA ASN A 409 16.04 -17.28 1.31
C ASN A 409 16.37 -15.79 1.47
N LYS A 410 17.47 -15.27 0.89
CA LYS A 410 17.81 -13.83 0.97
C LYS A 410 16.66 -13.00 0.39
N TYR A 411 16.10 -13.48 -0.72
CA TYR A 411 15.05 -12.83 -1.48
C TYR A 411 13.64 -13.29 -1.09
N ASN A 412 13.48 -14.02 0.02
CA ASN A 412 12.19 -14.57 0.47
C ASN A 412 11.46 -15.44 -0.58
N VAL A 413 12.20 -16.02 -1.53
CA VAL A 413 11.65 -16.83 -2.63
C VAL A 413 11.37 -18.24 -2.11
N ASN A 414 10.13 -18.47 -1.72
CA ASN A 414 9.72 -19.70 -1.07
C ASN A 414 9.53 -20.83 -2.09
N THR A 415 10.28 -21.93 -1.93
CA THR A 415 10.11 -23.18 -2.69
C THR A 415 9.46 -24.26 -1.84
N PHE A 416 8.91 -25.31 -2.45
CA PHE A 416 8.18 -26.35 -1.72
C PHE A 416 8.32 -27.74 -2.33
N ILE A 417 8.34 -28.78 -1.48
CA ILE A 417 8.21 -30.17 -1.90
C ILE A 417 6.80 -30.64 -1.50
N TYR A 418 5.91 -30.82 -2.48
CA TYR A 418 4.57 -31.33 -2.22
C TYR A 418 4.50 -32.82 -2.52
N LYS A 419 4.12 -33.64 -1.53
CA LYS A 419 3.94 -35.08 -1.72
C LYS A 419 2.48 -35.42 -1.97
N ASP A 420 2.17 -35.76 -3.21
CA ASP A 420 0.83 -36.10 -3.68
C ASP A 420 0.32 -37.37 -2.99
N SER A 421 -0.77 -37.25 -2.23
CA SER A 421 -1.28 -38.30 -1.34
C SER A 421 -1.94 -39.48 -2.06
N ILE A 422 -2.22 -39.35 -3.37
CA ILE A 422 -2.88 -40.38 -4.18
C ILE A 422 -1.84 -41.16 -5.00
N THR A 423 -0.87 -40.46 -5.59
CA THR A 423 0.18 -41.04 -6.44
C THR A 423 1.47 -41.35 -5.69
N ASN A 424 1.64 -40.83 -4.46
CA ASN A 424 2.85 -40.88 -3.63
C ASN A 424 4.10 -40.27 -4.30
N LYS A 425 3.92 -39.46 -5.36
CA LYS A 425 5.00 -38.71 -6.01
C LYS A 425 5.24 -37.38 -5.31
N SER A 426 6.50 -36.98 -5.19
CA SER A 426 6.87 -35.60 -4.87
C SER A 426 6.72 -34.71 -6.11
N LYS A 427 6.33 -33.45 -5.90
CA LYS A 427 6.42 -32.33 -6.84
C LYS A 427 7.35 -31.29 -6.24
N PHE A 428 8.20 -30.69 -7.07
CA PHE A 428 9.26 -29.79 -6.66
C PHE A 428 8.93 -28.38 -7.16
N LEU A 429 8.24 -27.62 -6.32
CA LEU A 429 7.52 -26.41 -6.69
C LEU A 429 8.37 -25.15 -6.43
N ILE A 430 8.50 -24.34 -7.47
CA ILE A 430 9.19 -23.04 -7.49
C ILE A 430 8.22 -21.96 -8.02
N PRO A 431 8.28 -20.71 -7.52
CA PRO A 431 7.50 -19.62 -8.09
C PRO A 431 7.82 -19.43 -9.59
N TYR A 432 6.79 -19.35 -10.41
CA TYR A 432 6.91 -19.49 -11.86
C TYR A 432 7.79 -18.41 -12.50
N HIS A 433 7.64 -17.14 -12.14
CA HIS A 433 8.39 -16.04 -12.77
C HIS A 433 9.91 -16.15 -12.50
N PHE A 434 10.29 -16.64 -11.32
CA PHE A 434 11.69 -16.97 -10.99
C PHE A 434 12.18 -18.17 -11.80
N ALA A 435 11.35 -19.21 -12.00
CA ALA A 435 11.71 -20.34 -12.85
C ALA A 435 11.87 -19.94 -14.33
N ASN A 436 11.00 -19.05 -14.84
CA ASN A 436 11.13 -18.47 -16.17
C ASN A 436 12.45 -17.70 -16.30
N HIS A 437 12.69 -16.69 -15.46
CA HIS A 437 13.89 -15.87 -15.57
C HIS A 437 15.19 -16.69 -15.38
N ILE A 438 15.26 -17.57 -14.37
CA ILE A 438 16.47 -18.36 -14.09
C ILE A 438 16.72 -19.41 -15.18
N PHE A 439 15.68 -20.04 -15.77
CA PHE A 439 15.86 -21.16 -16.70
C PHE A 439 15.65 -20.84 -18.20
N THR A 440 15.16 -19.65 -18.56
CA THR A 440 15.08 -19.21 -19.97
C THR A 440 15.57 -17.78 -20.21
N GLY A 441 15.71 -16.96 -19.17
CA GLY A 441 15.93 -15.51 -19.31
C GLY A 441 17.21 -15.08 -20.03
N SER A 442 18.28 -15.89 -20.05
CA SER A 442 19.50 -15.56 -20.80
C SER A 442 19.36 -15.71 -22.32
N SER A 443 18.32 -16.42 -22.79
CA SER A 443 18.03 -16.64 -24.22
C SER A 443 17.06 -15.61 -24.83
N TYR A 444 16.65 -14.60 -24.06
CA TYR A 444 15.58 -13.63 -24.37
C TYR A 444 14.17 -14.23 -24.59
N TYR A 445 14.05 -15.54 -24.79
CA TYR A 445 12.78 -16.24 -24.86
C TYR A 445 12.11 -16.28 -23.48
N ASN A 446 11.02 -15.53 -23.37
CA ASN A 446 10.20 -15.46 -22.18
C ASN A 446 8.92 -16.27 -22.38
N THR A 447 8.59 -17.09 -21.38
CA THR A 447 7.20 -17.49 -21.17
C THR A 447 6.50 -16.41 -20.36
N TYR A 448 5.20 -16.24 -20.58
CA TYR A 448 4.39 -15.22 -19.92
C TYR A 448 3.08 -15.80 -19.41
N TYR A 449 2.87 -15.78 -18.10
CA TYR A 449 1.58 -16.09 -17.48
C TYR A 449 0.70 -14.84 -17.46
N ASN A 450 -0.59 -14.97 -17.82
CA ASN A 450 -1.52 -13.83 -17.77
C ASN A 450 -2.67 -13.97 -16.76
N GLY A 451 -2.68 -15.01 -15.92
CA GLY A 451 -3.80 -15.34 -15.02
C GLY A 451 -4.67 -16.51 -15.51
N ASP A 452 -4.93 -16.59 -16.82
CA ASP A 452 -5.80 -17.58 -17.45
C ASP A 452 -5.02 -18.58 -18.33
N GLU A 453 -4.00 -18.12 -19.05
CA GLU A 453 -3.20 -18.90 -20.00
C GLU A 453 -1.70 -18.53 -19.90
N TYR A 454 -0.86 -19.28 -20.61
CA TYR A 454 0.53 -18.93 -20.83
C TYR A 454 0.81 -18.66 -22.32
N TYR A 455 1.72 -17.73 -22.55
CA TYR A 455 2.26 -17.38 -23.87
C TYR A 455 3.77 -17.62 -23.89
N GLY A 456 4.37 -17.66 -25.07
CA GLY A 456 5.82 -17.71 -25.25
C GLY A 456 6.25 -16.88 -26.44
N PHE A 457 7.21 -15.98 -26.25
CA PHE A 457 7.71 -15.04 -27.25
C PHE A 457 9.19 -14.71 -27.00
N TYR A 458 9.88 -14.29 -28.05
CA TYR A 458 11.19 -13.66 -27.92
C TYR A 458 11.00 -12.21 -27.43
N GLU A 459 11.72 -11.80 -26.40
CA GLU A 459 11.74 -10.43 -25.86
C GLU A 459 10.39 -9.88 -25.35
N THR A 460 9.52 -9.39 -26.24
CA THR A 460 8.18 -8.84 -25.93
C THR A 460 7.14 -9.30 -26.97
N PRO A 461 5.82 -9.24 -26.67
CA PRO A 461 4.79 -9.62 -27.64
C PRO A 461 4.72 -8.67 -28.85
N GLU A 462 4.63 -9.22 -30.06
CA GLU A 462 4.29 -8.44 -31.26
C GLU A 462 2.98 -7.64 -31.07
N GLU A 463 2.88 -6.44 -31.67
CA GLU A 463 1.72 -5.55 -31.58
C GLU A 463 0.39 -6.26 -31.92
N ASN A 464 0.42 -7.17 -32.91
CA ASN A 464 -0.73 -7.96 -33.34
C ASN A 464 -1.25 -8.94 -32.26
N SER A 465 -0.39 -9.35 -31.33
CA SER A 465 -0.63 -10.36 -30.30
C SER A 465 -0.74 -9.76 -28.89
N LEU A 466 -0.23 -8.54 -28.69
CA LEU A 466 -0.27 -7.78 -27.43
C LEU A 466 -1.69 -7.73 -26.82
N ASN A 467 -2.72 -7.56 -27.66
CA ASN A 467 -4.13 -7.55 -27.26
C ASN A 467 -4.67 -8.91 -26.78
N GLU A 468 -4.05 -10.02 -27.18
CA GLU A 468 -4.38 -11.36 -26.66
C GLU A 468 -3.61 -11.62 -25.35
N VAL A 469 -2.31 -11.31 -25.31
CA VAL A 469 -1.45 -11.49 -24.12
C VAL A 469 -1.95 -10.70 -22.91
N LYS A 470 -2.26 -9.40 -23.07
CA LYS A 470 -2.74 -8.51 -21.99
C LYS A 470 -4.16 -8.83 -21.49
N LYS A 471 -4.92 -9.68 -22.17
CA LYS A 471 -6.34 -9.95 -21.85
C LYS A 471 -6.48 -11.03 -20.78
N SER A 472 -6.95 -10.64 -19.60
CA SER A 472 -7.02 -11.50 -18.41
C SER A 472 -8.33 -11.36 -17.63
N SER A 473 -8.78 -12.43 -16.99
CA SER A 473 -9.79 -12.40 -15.93
C SER A 473 -9.38 -11.57 -14.71
N LEU A 474 -8.09 -11.26 -14.57
CA LEU A 474 -7.52 -10.42 -13.52
C LEU A 474 -7.40 -8.93 -13.91
N ASN A 475 -7.72 -8.54 -15.16
CA ASN A 475 -7.68 -7.14 -15.58
C ASN A 475 -8.58 -6.28 -14.66
N ASN A 476 -8.05 -5.17 -14.12
CA ASN A 476 -8.71 -4.26 -13.18
C ASN A 476 -9.13 -4.91 -11.83
N GLN A 477 -8.59 -6.08 -11.47
CA GLN A 477 -8.67 -6.59 -10.10
C GLN A 477 -7.56 -5.98 -9.24
N LYS A 478 -7.75 -5.99 -7.92
CA LYS A 478 -6.65 -5.71 -6.98
C LYS A 478 -5.61 -6.81 -7.06
N ILE A 479 -4.34 -6.43 -6.98
CA ILE A 479 -3.23 -7.39 -6.88
C ILE A 479 -3.27 -8.00 -5.47
N THR A 480 -3.07 -9.31 -5.35
CA THR A 480 -3.03 -10.00 -4.06
C THR A 480 -1.68 -9.88 -3.36
N ASP A 481 -1.68 -9.95 -2.03
CA ASP A 481 -0.49 -9.71 -1.21
C ASP A 481 0.67 -10.67 -1.53
N ASP A 482 0.39 -11.93 -1.86
CA ASP A 482 1.39 -12.93 -2.27
C ASP A 482 2.07 -12.58 -3.60
N VAL A 483 1.32 -11.98 -4.53
CA VAL A 483 1.84 -11.47 -5.80
C VAL A 483 2.66 -10.20 -5.58
N LEU A 484 2.17 -9.22 -4.80
CA LEU A 484 2.90 -7.98 -4.49
C LEU A 484 4.22 -8.25 -3.77
N TYR A 485 4.18 -9.08 -2.72
CA TYR A 485 5.34 -9.47 -1.95
C TYR A 485 6.38 -10.16 -2.83
N SER A 486 5.95 -11.13 -3.65
CA SER A 486 6.82 -11.82 -4.60
C SER A 486 7.37 -10.90 -5.69
N ASN A 487 6.62 -9.87 -6.12
CA ASN A 487 7.07 -8.89 -7.11
C ASN A 487 8.19 -7.99 -6.60
N TYR A 488 8.00 -7.39 -5.41
CA TYR A 488 9.02 -6.59 -4.72
C TYR A 488 10.30 -7.40 -4.47
N ASN A 489 10.14 -8.66 -4.06
CA ASN A 489 11.23 -9.61 -3.86
C ASN A 489 11.92 -10.01 -5.18
N MET A 490 11.19 -10.05 -6.29
CA MET A 490 11.77 -10.31 -7.61
C MET A 490 12.66 -9.15 -8.08
N LEU A 491 12.27 -7.89 -7.83
CA LEU A 491 13.14 -6.75 -8.12
C LEU A 491 14.48 -6.86 -7.36
N ALA A 492 14.45 -7.15 -6.06
CA ALA A 492 15.67 -7.36 -5.27
C ALA A 492 16.54 -8.49 -5.83
N PHE A 493 15.93 -9.62 -6.22
CA PHE A 493 16.63 -10.75 -6.84
C PHE A 493 17.25 -10.40 -8.20
N LEU A 494 16.54 -9.67 -9.06
CA LEU A 494 17.06 -9.28 -10.37
C LEU A 494 18.26 -8.34 -10.24
N PHE A 495 18.14 -7.30 -9.43
CA PHE A 495 19.20 -6.30 -9.30
C PHE A 495 20.44 -6.82 -8.55
N ASP A 496 20.30 -7.74 -7.58
CA ASP A 496 21.46 -8.36 -6.92
C ASP A 496 22.17 -9.45 -7.75
N ASN A 497 21.50 -10.08 -8.73
CA ASN A 497 22.00 -11.32 -9.36
C ASN A 497 22.08 -11.27 -10.90
N TYR A 498 21.49 -10.27 -11.57
CA TYR A 498 21.42 -10.19 -13.05
C TYR A 498 21.72 -8.80 -13.61
N TYR A 499 21.85 -7.77 -12.78
CA TYR A 499 22.16 -6.41 -13.22
C TYR A 499 23.67 -6.19 -13.42
N GLY A 500 24.05 -5.70 -14.60
CA GLY A 500 25.45 -5.52 -14.99
C GLY A 500 26.14 -4.29 -14.39
N LEU A 501 25.39 -3.24 -14.03
CA LEU A 501 25.98 -1.95 -13.71
C LEU A 501 26.36 -1.82 -12.23
N VAL A 502 27.38 -2.58 -11.83
CA VAL A 502 28.04 -2.42 -10.53
C VAL A 502 29.11 -1.33 -10.64
N ASP A 503 28.85 -0.15 -10.06
CA ASP A 503 29.90 0.87 -9.89
C ASP A 503 30.97 0.33 -8.90
N PRO A 504 32.25 0.19 -9.31
CA PRO A 504 33.30 -0.35 -8.44
C PRO A 504 33.79 0.62 -7.35
N GLU A 505 33.42 1.91 -7.42
CA GLU A 505 33.68 2.90 -6.36
C GLU A 505 32.50 2.98 -5.36
N THR A 506 31.26 2.72 -5.80
CA THR A 506 30.07 2.64 -4.94
C THR A 506 29.20 1.40 -5.20
N PRO A 507 29.69 0.17 -4.91
CA PRO A 507 28.95 -1.06 -5.19
C PRO A 507 27.76 -1.23 -4.24
N ILE A 508 26.59 -1.50 -4.81
CA ILE A 508 25.38 -1.92 -4.10
C ILE A 508 25.51 -3.42 -3.82
N ASN A 509 25.37 -3.83 -2.56
CA ASN A 509 25.61 -5.22 -2.11
C ASN A 509 24.30 -5.98 -1.76
N ASP A 510 23.20 -5.23 -1.67
CA ASP A 510 21.87 -5.72 -1.35
C ASP A 510 20.86 -4.67 -1.81
N TYR A 511 20.11 -4.93 -2.89
CA TYR A 511 19.15 -3.96 -3.42
C TYR A 511 17.93 -3.72 -2.51
N TYR A 512 17.72 -4.51 -1.45
CA TYR A 512 16.81 -4.10 -0.36
C TYR A 512 17.31 -2.85 0.40
N ASP A 513 18.59 -2.46 0.25
CA ASP A 513 19.08 -1.18 0.78
C ASP A 513 18.50 0.04 0.07
N ILE A 514 18.04 -0.11 -1.18
CA ILE A 514 17.43 0.95 -2.00
C ILE A 514 15.91 0.78 -2.06
N LEU A 515 15.43 -0.43 -2.36
CA LEU A 515 14.00 -0.73 -2.50
C LEU A 515 13.17 -0.41 -1.24
N VAL A 516 13.81 -0.35 -0.07
CA VAL A 516 13.14 0.02 1.20
C VAL A 516 12.54 1.43 1.17
N ASP A 517 13.18 2.40 0.51
CA ASP A 517 12.70 3.79 0.46
C ASP A 517 11.53 3.95 -0.54
N TYR A 518 11.36 2.97 -1.45
CA TYR A 518 10.24 2.85 -2.41
C TYR A 518 9.19 1.81 -1.99
N GLN A 519 9.35 1.18 -0.82
CA GLN A 519 8.58 0.00 -0.40
C GLN A 519 7.06 0.22 -0.34
N ASP A 520 6.62 1.39 0.12
CA ASP A 520 5.18 1.72 0.22
C ASP A 520 4.52 1.89 -1.17
N ASP A 521 5.29 2.29 -2.17
CA ASP A 521 4.83 2.51 -3.55
C ASP A 521 4.98 1.27 -4.43
N LEU A 522 5.90 0.35 -4.11
CA LEU A 522 6.06 -0.94 -4.78
C LEU A 522 5.18 -2.07 -4.20
N LEU A 523 4.58 -1.88 -3.03
CA LEU A 523 3.62 -2.81 -2.39
C LEU A 523 2.16 -2.31 -2.51
N VAL A 524 1.81 -1.68 -3.64
CA VAL A 524 0.47 -1.10 -3.88
C VAL A 524 -0.46 -2.06 -4.64
N ASP A 525 -1.67 -2.27 -4.10
CA ASP A 525 -2.67 -3.21 -4.68
C ASP A 525 -3.47 -2.67 -5.89
N ASP A 526 -3.13 -1.47 -6.36
CA ASP A 526 -3.65 -0.82 -7.57
C ASP A 526 -2.63 -0.97 -8.70
N SER A 527 -2.97 -1.76 -9.73
CA SER A 527 -2.03 -2.14 -10.80
C SER A 527 -1.52 -0.97 -11.63
N ASN A 528 -2.34 0.06 -11.85
CA ASN A 528 -1.92 1.24 -12.61
C ASN A 528 -0.91 2.08 -11.79
N ARG A 529 -1.12 2.21 -10.48
CA ARG A 529 -0.10 2.79 -9.59
C ARG A 529 1.16 1.94 -9.55
N LEU A 530 1.06 0.61 -9.45
CA LEU A 530 2.23 -0.26 -9.40
C LEU A 530 3.10 -0.12 -10.67
N SER A 531 2.51 -0.20 -11.86
CA SER A 531 3.26 -0.04 -13.12
C SER A 531 3.96 1.33 -13.21
N GLN A 532 3.27 2.42 -12.86
CA GLN A 532 3.87 3.76 -12.83
C GLN A 532 4.98 3.88 -11.77
N ASN A 533 4.81 3.26 -10.60
CA ASN A 533 5.78 3.30 -9.51
C ASN A 533 7.04 2.46 -9.82
N ILE A 534 6.88 1.30 -10.48
CA ILE A 534 8.01 0.53 -11.01
C ILE A 534 8.74 1.36 -12.07
N ALA A 535 8.03 1.93 -13.04
CA ALA A 535 8.63 2.78 -14.06
C ALA A 535 9.42 3.95 -13.43
N ASN A 536 8.81 4.72 -12.52
CA ASN A 536 9.48 5.81 -11.81
C ASN A 536 10.71 5.31 -11.02
N PHE A 537 10.68 4.14 -10.40
CA PHE A 537 11.86 3.56 -9.73
C PHE A 537 13.01 3.28 -10.71
N LEU A 538 12.74 2.69 -11.88
CA LEU A 538 13.75 2.43 -12.91
C LEU A 538 14.34 3.73 -13.46
N TYR A 539 13.47 4.67 -13.85
CA TYR A 539 13.89 5.90 -14.54
C TYR A 539 14.52 6.96 -13.62
N LYS A 540 14.28 6.87 -12.29
CA LYS A 540 14.77 7.83 -11.29
C LYS A 540 15.89 7.31 -10.39
N GLU A 541 15.75 6.11 -9.84
CA GLU A 541 16.63 5.59 -8.79
C GLU A 541 17.72 4.68 -9.37
N ILE A 542 17.37 3.87 -10.39
CA ILE A 542 18.36 3.10 -11.15
C ILE A 542 19.10 3.99 -12.16
N ASP A 543 18.42 5.02 -12.70
CA ASP A 543 18.98 6.10 -13.55
C ASP A 543 19.85 5.57 -14.71
N ASP A 544 19.43 4.46 -15.32
CA ASP A 544 20.16 3.77 -16.38
C ASP A 544 19.39 3.79 -17.71
N LEU A 545 20.09 4.16 -18.79
CA LEU A 545 19.51 4.29 -20.13
C LEU A 545 19.24 2.92 -20.81
N HIS A 546 19.86 1.85 -20.32
CA HIS A 546 19.58 0.48 -20.74
C HIS A 546 18.55 -0.24 -19.86
N THR A 547 18.03 0.42 -18.82
CA THR A 547 17.03 -0.13 -17.88
C THR A 547 15.73 0.66 -17.96
N SER A 548 14.63 0.00 -18.32
CA SER A 548 13.39 0.69 -18.70
C SER A 548 12.15 -0.19 -18.56
N PHE A 549 10.97 0.45 -18.55
CA PHE A 549 9.67 -0.22 -18.47
C PHE A 549 9.13 -0.50 -19.89
N ALA A 550 8.84 -1.76 -20.20
CA ALA A 550 8.51 -2.20 -21.56
C ALA A 550 7.01 -2.51 -21.75
N MET A 551 6.34 -3.10 -20.75
CA MET A 551 4.93 -3.49 -20.86
C MET A 551 4.24 -3.55 -19.49
N GLU A 552 2.99 -3.07 -19.41
CA GLU A 552 2.13 -3.20 -18.23
C GLU A 552 1.57 -4.61 -18.06
N GLY A 553 1.51 -5.08 -16.81
CA GLY A 553 1.11 -6.43 -16.45
C GLY A 553 -0.37 -6.78 -16.59
N TYR A 554 -0.68 -8.04 -16.31
CA TYR A 554 -2.01 -8.62 -16.58
C TYR A 554 -3.11 -8.17 -15.60
N TYR A 555 -2.76 -7.50 -14.49
CA TYR A 555 -3.73 -6.86 -13.60
C TYR A 555 -4.21 -5.48 -14.09
N ASN A 556 -3.51 -4.85 -15.03
CA ASN A 556 -3.92 -3.56 -15.59
C ASN A 556 -5.15 -3.74 -16.50
N SER A 557 -5.73 -2.63 -17.00
CA SER A 557 -6.63 -2.73 -18.16
C SER A 557 -5.81 -3.10 -19.40
N SER A 558 -6.33 -3.93 -20.30
CA SER A 558 -5.66 -4.23 -21.58
C SER A 558 -5.46 -2.99 -22.47
N SER A 559 -6.13 -1.88 -22.15
CA SER A 559 -6.01 -0.56 -22.80
C SER A 559 -5.30 0.49 -21.93
N TYR A 560 -4.67 0.10 -20.82
CA TYR A 560 -3.89 1.01 -19.99
C TYR A 560 -2.44 1.07 -20.49
N THR A 561 -1.87 2.27 -20.42
CA THR A 561 -0.45 2.56 -20.62
C THR A 561 0.03 3.48 -19.51
N ILE A 562 1.29 3.36 -19.09
CA ILE A 562 1.91 4.32 -18.15
C ILE A 562 1.97 5.75 -18.73
N SER A 563 2.11 6.76 -17.86
CA SER A 563 2.16 8.18 -18.23
C SER A 563 3.60 8.70 -18.17
N TYR A 564 4.12 9.11 -19.33
CA TYR A 564 5.41 9.80 -19.43
C TYR A 564 5.31 11.28 -18.99
N ASP A 565 4.14 11.93 -19.14
CA ASP A 565 3.89 13.32 -18.73
C ASP A 565 4.16 13.62 -17.24
N ASN A 566 4.16 12.59 -16.39
CA ASN A 566 4.34 12.68 -14.94
C ASN A 566 5.45 11.75 -14.43
N MET A 567 6.37 11.37 -15.33
CA MET A 567 7.52 10.53 -15.01
C MET A 567 8.55 11.31 -14.21
N GLU A 568 9.17 10.65 -13.23
CA GLU A 568 10.33 11.19 -12.53
C GLU A 568 11.60 10.53 -13.09
N PHE A 569 12.58 11.36 -13.45
CA PHE A 569 13.86 10.94 -14.02
C PHE A 569 15.03 11.22 -13.05
N GLY A 570 16.12 10.47 -13.19
CA GLY A 570 17.39 10.70 -12.49
C GLY A 570 18.30 11.67 -13.25
N GLU A 571 19.50 11.96 -12.72
CA GLU A 571 20.40 12.96 -13.33
C GLU A 571 20.93 12.52 -14.70
N ARG A 572 21.19 11.23 -14.92
CA ARG A 572 21.62 10.68 -16.21
C ARG A 572 20.50 10.78 -17.24
N GLN A 573 19.27 10.43 -16.87
CA GLN A 573 18.13 10.46 -17.79
C GLN A 573 17.65 11.89 -18.09
N ASP A 574 17.52 12.78 -17.09
CA ASP A 574 17.22 14.21 -17.31
C ASP A 574 18.25 14.83 -18.25
N LYS A 575 19.54 14.52 -18.05
CA LYS A 575 20.63 15.03 -18.90
C LYS A 575 20.59 14.44 -20.31
N PHE A 576 20.23 13.17 -20.48
CA PHE A 576 20.06 12.55 -21.79
C PHE A 576 18.92 13.24 -22.56
N TYR A 577 17.70 13.26 -22.00
CA TYR A 577 16.53 13.82 -22.68
C TYR A 577 16.66 15.34 -22.93
N SER A 578 17.20 16.11 -21.98
CA SER A 578 17.41 17.56 -22.16
C SER A 578 18.47 17.94 -23.20
N GLN A 579 19.29 16.99 -23.68
CA GLN A 579 20.31 17.24 -24.71
C GLN A 579 20.03 16.51 -26.03
N ILE A 580 19.36 15.34 -26.02
CA ILE A 580 19.10 14.59 -27.24
C ILE A 580 18.17 15.35 -28.19
N TYR A 581 17.11 15.98 -27.67
CA TYR A 581 16.17 16.75 -28.49
C TYR A 581 16.84 17.91 -29.25
N ASP A 582 17.76 18.65 -28.61
CA ASP A 582 18.54 19.72 -29.27
C ASP A 582 19.41 19.19 -30.42
N ILE A 583 19.80 17.91 -30.40
CA ILE A 583 20.61 17.27 -31.44
C ILE A 583 19.72 16.67 -32.54
N GLU A 584 18.63 16.01 -32.16
CA GLU A 584 17.60 15.48 -33.05
C GLU A 584 17.01 16.59 -33.94
N ASP A 585 16.70 17.76 -33.37
CA ASP A 585 16.22 18.92 -34.11
C ASP A 585 17.25 19.40 -35.15
N LEU A 586 18.55 19.34 -34.81
CA LEU A 586 19.65 19.73 -35.71
C LEU A 586 19.91 18.69 -36.81
N VAL A 587 19.78 17.40 -36.51
CA VAL A 587 19.88 16.31 -37.51
C VAL A 587 18.69 16.38 -38.46
N ASN A 588 17.47 16.55 -37.95
CA ASN A 588 16.28 16.66 -38.78
C ASN A 588 16.29 17.92 -39.68
N GLN A 589 16.72 19.08 -39.16
CA GLN A 589 16.96 20.28 -39.98
C GLN A 589 18.00 20.07 -41.10
N LYS A 590 18.86 19.07 -40.97
CA LYS A 590 19.93 18.75 -41.92
C LYS A 590 19.56 17.63 -42.91
N HIS A 591 18.75 16.67 -42.48
CA HIS A 591 18.48 15.42 -43.19
C HIS A 591 17.00 15.16 -43.56
N ASP A 592 16.04 15.83 -42.92
CA ASP A 592 14.58 15.60 -43.06
C ASP A 592 14.20 14.12 -42.85
N ILE A 593 14.27 13.66 -41.59
CA ILE A 593 14.09 12.24 -41.20
C ILE A 593 12.86 11.97 -40.33
N TYR A 594 12.19 12.99 -39.79
CA TYR A 594 10.95 12.82 -39.02
C TYR A 594 9.71 13.06 -39.89
N ASP A 595 8.60 12.42 -39.52
CA ASP A 595 7.28 12.59 -40.11
C ASP A 595 6.58 13.90 -39.64
N TYR A 596 5.27 14.04 -39.86
CA TYR A 596 4.53 15.22 -39.41
C TYR A 596 4.09 15.18 -37.93
N ASN A 597 4.28 14.05 -37.24
CA ASN A 597 4.02 13.88 -35.81
C ASN A 597 5.29 13.98 -34.95
N GLY A 598 6.48 13.75 -35.54
CA GLY A 598 7.77 13.73 -34.87
C GLY A 598 8.39 12.33 -34.71
N TYR A 599 7.84 11.30 -35.38
CA TYR A 599 8.42 9.95 -35.41
C TYR A 599 9.33 9.77 -36.61
N ILE A 600 10.25 8.80 -36.56
CA ILE A 600 11.15 8.49 -37.70
C ILE A 600 10.33 8.04 -38.91
N ASP A 601 10.59 8.69 -40.04
CA ASP A 601 10.05 8.35 -41.35
C ASP A 601 11.08 7.46 -42.08
N TYR A 602 10.93 6.15 -41.94
CA TYR A 602 11.86 5.18 -42.54
C TYR A 602 11.88 5.24 -44.08
N ASP A 603 10.75 5.60 -44.72
CA ASP A 603 10.70 5.83 -46.17
C ASP A 603 11.61 7.01 -46.58
N LYS A 604 11.67 8.09 -45.78
CA LYS A 604 12.67 9.15 -45.98
C LYS A 604 14.09 8.67 -45.67
N LEU A 605 14.27 7.96 -44.56
CA LEU A 605 15.59 7.51 -44.07
C LEU A 605 16.31 6.63 -45.10
N ASP A 606 15.65 5.61 -45.65
CA ASP A 606 16.20 4.69 -46.65
C ASP A 606 16.52 5.39 -47.98
N ASN A 607 15.81 6.48 -48.30
CA ASN A 607 15.96 7.23 -49.55
C ASN A 607 16.83 8.49 -49.42
N MET A 608 17.36 8.81 -48.23
CA MET A 608 18.12 10.05 -48.00
C MET A 608 19.50 10.03 -48.68
N LYS A 609 20.07 11.22 -48.93
CA LYS A 609 21.50 11.30 -49.26
C LYS A 609 22.34 11.14 -47.98
N THR A 610 22.78 9.92 -47.71
CA THR A 610 23.57 9.51 -46.53
C THR A 610 24.94 10.20 -46.37
N TYR A 611 25.36 11.08 -47.28
CA TYR A 611 26.65 11.77 -47.18
C TYR A 611 26.66 13.22 -47.73
N ARG A 612 27.54 14.04 -47.13
CA ARG A 612 27.78 15.45 -47.47
C ARG A 612 29.28 15.78 -47.51
N PHE A 613 29.68 16.84 -48.21
CA PHE A 613 31.05 17.37 -48.19
C PHE A 613 31.10 18.66 -47.38
N LEU A 614 32.11 18.80 -46.51
CA LEU A 614 32.29 19.99 -45.66
C LEU A 614 32.95 21.17 -46.37
N ASP A 615 33.67 20.91 -47.48
CA ASP A 615 34.49 21.89 -48.16
C ASP A 615 34.36 21.83 -49.68
N THR A 616 34.57 22.97 -50.35
CA THR A 616 34.40 23.12 -51.80
C THR A 616 35.45 22.37 -52.65
N ASN A 617 36.58 21.97 -52.06
CA ASN A 617 37.58 21.13 -52.71
C ASN A 617 37.30 19.62 -52.53
N LYS A 618 36.23 19.27 -51.79
CA LYS A 618 35.80 17.91 -51.46
C LYS A 618 36.91 17.07 -50.83
N THR A 619 37.60 17.64 -49.83
CA THR A 619 38.67 16.98 -49.07
C THR A 619 38.16 16.25 -47.82
N THR A 620 37.07 16.74 -47.23
CA THR A 620 36.41 16.13 -46.07
C THR A 620 34.95 15.82 -46.39
N ALA A 621 34.55 14.58 -46.17
CA ALA A 621 33.17 14.12 -46.30
C ALA A 621 32.63 13.62 -44.96
N VAL A 622 31.33 13.76 -44.74
CA VAL A 622 30.59 13.16 -43.62
C VAL A 622 29.63 12.11 -44.17
N ILE A 623 29.55 10.96 -43.51
CA ILE A 623 28.59 9.89 -43.73
C ILE A 623 27.71 9.82 -42.48
N PHE A 624 26.40 9.94 -42.63
CA PHE A 624 25.45 9.80 -41.54
C PHE A 624 24.94 8.35 -41.47
N LEU A 625 24.97 7.78 -40.26
CA LEU A 625 24.47 6.44 -39.97
C LEU A 625 23.55 6.53 -38.76
N TYR A 626 22.24 6.33 -38.99
CA TYR A 626 21.23 6.43 -37.94
C TYR A 626 21.26 5.27 -36.94
N GLU A 627 21.50 4.03 -37.40
CA GLU A 627 21.41 2.81 -36.59
C GLU A 627 22.46 1.76 -37.00
N PHE A 628 22.78 0.83 -36.10
CA PHE A 628 23.61 -0.35 -36.34
C PHE A 628 22.75 -1.55 -36.79
N LEU A 629 22.50 -1.63 -38.10
CA LEU A 629 21.71 -2.69 -38.73
C LEU A 629 22.63 -3.74 -39.36
N LEU A 630 22.47 -5.00 -38.96
CA LEU A 630 23.20 -6.16 -39.51
C LEU A 630 22.28 -7.00 -40.40
N ASP A 631 22.51 -6.93 -41.72
CA ASP A 631 21.76 -7.64 -42.76
C ASP A 631 22.58 -7.70 -44.07
N GLU A 632 22.18 -8.52 -45.04
CA GLU A 632 22.80 -8.56 -46.38
C GLU A 632 22.34 -7.39 -47.30
N SER A 633 21.29 -6.65 -46.94
CA SER A 633 20.72 -5.60 -47.79
C SER A 633 21.54 -4.30 -47.85
N ASP A 634 21.16 -3.43 -48.78
CA ASP A 634 21.80 -2.13 -49.01
C ASP A 634 21.52 -1.10 -47.88
N VAL A 635 20.50 -1.34 -47.04
CA VAL A 635 20.17 -0.51 -45.86
C VAL A 635 20.89 -0.96 -44.58
N SER A 636 21.62 -2.08 -44.61
CA SER A 636 22.55 -2.45 -43.53
C SER A 636 23.62 -1.37 -43.33
N SER A 637 24.23 -1.30 -42.13
CA SER A 637 25.34 -0.36 -41.88
C SER A 637 26.53 -0.60 -42.83
N LYS A 638 26.73 -1.85 -43.28
CA LYS A 638 27.69 -2.21 -44.34
C LYS A 638 27.29 -1.60 -45.68
N GLY A 639 26.04 -1.74 -46.11
CA GLY A 639 25.50 -1.19 -47.35
C GLY A 639 25.55 0.34 -47.43
N ILE A 640 25.05 1.01 -46.37
CA ILE A 640 25.03 2.47 -46.24
C ILE A 640 26.43 3.07 -46.39
N ILE A 641 27.42 2.56 -45.65
CA ILE A 641 28.80 3.09 -45.68
C ILE A 641 29.49 2.73 -47.01
N ARG A 642 29.30 1.51 -47.52
CA ARG A 642 29.79 1.05 -48.84
C ARG A 642 29.39 2.04 -49.93
N ASP A 643 28.12 2.43 -49.98
CA ASP A 643 27.59 3.23 -51.08
C ASP A 643 27.77 4.74 -50.90
N ALA A 644 27.81 5.21 -49.65
CA ALA A 644 28.32 6.54 -49.36
C ALA A 644 29.77 6.69 -49.85
N LEU A 645 30.67 5.78 -49.47
CA LEU A 645 32.09 5.82 -49.89
C LEU A 645 32.26 5.68 -51.42
N GLN A 646 31.54 4.75 -52.07
CA GLN A 646 31.54 4.64 -53.54
C GLN A 646 31.21 5.98 -54.21
N ASN A 647 30.14 6.64 -53.76
CA ASN A 647 29.69 7.89 -54.36
C ASN A 647 30.58 9.08 -53.98
N ILE A 648 31.11 9.15 -52.75
CA ILE A 648 32.14 10.12 -52.33
C ILE A 648 33.37 10.04 -53.25
N TYR A 649 33.88 8.85 -53.54
CA TYR A 649 35.08 8.68 -54.35
C TYR A 649 34.85 8.88 -55.85
N LYS A 650 33.62 8.66 -56.32
CA LYS A 650 33.15 9.02 -57.66
C LYS A 650 32.95 10.53 -57.83
N GLU A 651 32.50 11.22 -56.79
CA GLU A 651 32.37 12.69 -56.75
C GLU A 651 33.70 13.42 -56.46
N SER A 652 34.69 12.77 -55.83
CA SER A 652 35.98 13.35 -55.45
C SER A 652 37.10 12.31 -55.32
N SER A 653 38.14 12.47 -56.15
CA SER A 653 39.43 11.83 -55.91
C SER A 653 40.15 12.42 -54.69
N ASN A 654 39.87 13.69 -54.34
CA ASN A 654 40.60 14.48 -53.33
C ASN A 654 40.22 14.19 -51.88
N THR A 655 39.18 13.39 -51.61
CA THR A 655 38.75 13.08 -50.23
C THR A 655 39.88 12.43 -49.43
N LYS A 656 40.29 13.09 -48.35
CA LYS A 656 41.33 12.66 -47.40
C LYS A 656 40.75 12.28 -46.04
N ASN A 657 39.70 12.97 -45.62
CA ASN A 657 39.07 12.78 -44.31
C ASN A 657 37.65 12.24 -44.52
N ILE A 658 37.29 11.21 -43.77
CA ILE A 658 35.90 10.74 -43.64
C ILE A 658 35.48 10.97 -42.19
N VAL A 659 34.26 11.47 -42.00
CA VAL A 659 33.62 11.62 -40.70
C VAL A 659 32.41 10.70 -40.67
N LEU A 660 32.33 9.79 -39.72
CA LEU A 660 31.12 9.03 -39.43
C LEU A 660 30.28 9.82 -38.42
N ASP A 661 29.04 10.12 -38.75
CA ASP A 661 28.13 10.89 -37.90
C ASP A 661 27.19 9.95 -37.16
N LEU A 662 27.45 9.77 -35.87
CA LEU A 662 26.70 8.93 -34.93
C LEU A 662 25.98 9.80 -33.87
N SER A 663 25.71 11.07 -34.19
CA SER A 663 25.25 12.08 -33.20
C SER A 663 23.84 11.87 -32.62
N ILE A 664 23.04 10.97 -33.19
CA ILE A 664 21.79 10.46 -32.60
C ILE A 664 21.69 8.93 -32.66
N ASN A 665 22.82 8.24 -32.88
CA ASN A 665 22.81 6.79 -33.12
C ASN A 665 22.82 6.04 -31.79
N GLY A 666 21.63 5.55 -31.39
CA GLY A 666 21.41 4.82 -30.15
C GLY A 666 22.07 3.43 -30.06
N GLY A 667 22.70 2.96 -31.15
CA GLY A 667 23.26 1.62 -31.26
C GLY A 667 22.46 0.74 -32.22
N GLY A 668 22.16 -0.48 -31.79
CA GLY A 668 21.66 -1.57 -32.64
C GLY A 668 22.53 -2.82 -32.49
N HIS A 669 22.56 -3.68 -33.51
CA HIS A 669 23.17 -5.01 -33.43
C HIS A 669 24.70 -4.99 -33.35
N VAL A 670 25.27 -5.67 -32.35
CA VAL A 670 26.72 -5.63 -32.03
C VAL A 670 27.59 -6.07 -33.20
N GLY A 671 27.18 -7.06 -34.00
CA GLY A 671 27.95 -7.49 -35.18
C GLY A 671 28.23 -6.37 -36.20
N ALA A 672 27.33 -5.38 -36.33
CA ALA A 672 27.51 -4.24 -37.24
C ALA A 672 28.64 -3.29 -36.78
N VAL A 673 29.09 -3.36 -35.52
CA VAL A 673 30.31 -2.67 -35.05
C VAL A 673 31.51 -3.09 -35.89
N PHE A 674 31.65 -4.38 -36.17
CA PHE A 674 32.79 -4.91 -36.93
C PHE A 674 32.68 -4.62 -38.43
N ASP A 675 31.47 -4.46 -38.96
CA ASP A 675 31.23 -3.94 -40.33
C ASP A 675 31.72 -2.49 -40.47
N VAL A 676 31.32 -1.62 -39.53
CA VAL A 676 31.71 -0.20 -39.51
C VAL A 676 33.23 -0.06 -39.36
N LEU A 677 33.84 -0.80 -38.42
CA LEU A 677 35.30 -0.79 -38.22
C LEU A 677 36.04 -1.42 -39.42
N GLY A 678 35.43 -2.36 -40.14
CA GLY A 678 35.99 -2.98 -41.35
C GLY A 678 36.30 -2.01 -42.49
N PHE A 679 35.67 -0.83 -42.53
CA PHE A 679 36.02 0.24 -43.48
C PHE A 679 37.27 1.03 -43.06
N MET A 680 37.64 0.99 -41.78
CA MET A 680 38.79 1.69 -41.20
C MET A 680 40.04 0.81 -41.13
N THR A 681 39.88 -0.48 -40.79
CA THR A 681 40.98 -1.45 -40.60
C THR A 681 40.82 -2.71 -41.47
N SER A 682 41.94 -3.41 -41.73
CA SER A 682 41.97 -4.78 -42.26
C SER A 682 42.19 -5.86 -41.19
N GLU A 683 42.56 -5.44 -39.98
CA GLU A 683 42.92 -6.33 -38.88
C GLU A 683 41.70 -6.70 -38.04
N ALA A 684 41.72 -7.87 -37.41
CA ALA A 684 40.68 -8.27 -36.48
C ALA A 684 40.71 -7.40 -35.20
N VAL A 685 39.53 -6.98 -34.75
CA VAL A 685 39.32 -6.15 -33.57
C VAL A 685 39.20 -7.04 -32.35
N THR A 686 40.01 -6.82 -31.31
CA THR A 686 39.88 -7.57 -30.05
C THR A 686 38.92 -6.86 -29.10
N HIS A 687 37.95 -7.59 -28.57
CA HIS A 687 36.97 -7.13 -27.59
C HIS A 687 36.69 -8.22 -26.55
N THR A 688 36.02 -7.89 -25.45
CA THR A 688 35.72 -8.82 -24.36
C THR A 688 34.29 -8.65 -23.88
N SER A 689 33.54 -9.75 -23.78
CA SER A 689 32.37 -9.83 -22.89
C SER A 689 32.86 -10.13 -21.47
N PHE A 690 32.42 -9.34 -20.50
CA PHE A 690 32.77 -9.49 -19.08
C PHE A 690 31.49 -9.61 -18.23
N ASN A 691 31.50 -10.57 -17.31
CA ASN A 691 30.38 -10.86 -16.42
C ASN A 691 30.70 -10.40 -14.99
N PRO A 692 30.08 -9.30 -14.50
CA PRO A 692 30.45 -8.70 -13.21
C PRO A 692 30.05 -9.53 -12.00
N LEU A 693 29.02 -10.38 -12.10
CA LEU A 693 28.60 -11.28 -11.01
C LEU A 693 29.64 -12.36 -10.73
N THR A 694 30.19 -12.97 -11.78
CA THR A 694 31.06 -14.16 -11.68
C THR A 694 32.54 -13.86 -11.93
N ASN A 695 32.90 -12.63 -12.29
CA ASN A 695 34.23 -12.27 -12.80
C ASN A 695 34.68 -13.04 -14.06
N SER A 696 33.78 -13.80 -14.71
CA SER A 696 34.11 -14.51 -15.95
C SER A 696 34.26 -13.54 -17.13
N SER A 697 35.01 -13.95 -18.14
CA SER A 697 35.19 -13.15 -19.35
C SER A 697 35.48 -14.01 -20.57
N LEU A 698 34.91 -13.66 -21.72
CA LEU A 698 35.25 -14.21 -23.02
C LEU A 698 35.83 -13.10 -23.89
N THR A 699 37.08 -13.27 -24.34
CA THR A 699 37.78 -12.31 -25.21
C THR A 699 37.81 -12.84 -26.63
N TYR A 700 37.26 -12.06 -27.54
CA TYR A 700 37.06 -12.37 -28.94
C TYR A 700 38.02 -11.57 -29.82
N SER A 701 38.37 -12.16 -30.97
CA SER A 701 39.06 -11.53 -32.10
C SER A 701 38.10 -11.55 -33.28
N SER A 702 37.45 -10.41 -33.52
CA SER A 702 36.31 -10.24 -34.42
C SER A 702 36.74 -9.64 -35.76
N ILE A 703 36.23 -10.15 -36.87
CA ILE A 703 36.46 -9.56 -38.19
C ILE A 703 35.26 -9.72 -39.12
N SER A 704 34.87 -8.63 -39.78
CA SER A 704 33.83 -8.64 -40.81
C SER A 704 34.39 -9.07 -42.16
N ASP A 705 33.66 -9.93 -42.89
CA ASP A 705 33.88 -10.10 -44.31
C ASP A 705 33.39 -8.85 -45.07
N MET A 706 34.36 -8.21 -45.72
CA MET A 706 34.19 -7.04 -46.57
C MET A 706 34.25 -7.42 -48.07
N SER A 707 34.14 -8.71 -48.43
CA SER A 707 34.25 -9.19 -49.83
C SER A 707 33.19 -8.59 -50.77
N SER A 708 32.02 -8.22 -50.22
CA SER A 708 30.95 -7.51 -50.94
C SER A 708 31.28 -6.05 -51.25
N VAL A 709 32.27 -5.45 -50.57
CA VAL A 709 32.71 -4.07 -50.80
C VAL A 709 33.81 -4.04 -51.87
N PRO A 710 33.68 -3.22 -52.95
CA PRO A 710 34.69 -3.17 -54.00
C PRO A 710 36.07 -2.79 -53.43
N LYS A 711 37.11 -3.59 -53.72
CA LYS A 711 38.45 -3.42 -53.14
C LYS A 711 39.02 -2.00 -53.30
N SER A 712 38.76 -1.31 -54.42
CA SER A 712 39.20 0.08 -54.63
C SER A 712 38.56 1.10 -53.69
N VAL A 713 37.44 0.77 -53.05
CA VAL A 713 36.80 1.54 -51.98
C VAL A 713 37.52 1.26 -50.66
N LEU A 714 37.72 -0.02 -50.29
CA LEU A 714 38.42 -0.42 -49.06
C LEU A 714 39.88 0.06 -49.01
N ASP A 715 40.64 -0.14 -50.10
CA ASP A 715 42.04 0.30 -50.22
C ASP A 715 42.16 1.83 -50.05
N LYS A 716 41.10 2.59 -50.40
CA LYS A 716 41.06 4.04 -50.20
C LYS A 716 40.53 4.43 -48.82
N SER A 717 39.49 3.78 -48.30
CA SER A 717 38.89 4.11 -47.00
C SER A 717 39.84 3.83 -45.84
N ARG A 718 40.59 2.73 -45.91
CA ARG A 718 41.67 2.38 -44.97
C ARG A 718 42.92 3.26 -45.13
N SER A 719 42.93 4.17 -46.11
CA SER A 719 43.96 5.21 -46.30
C SER A 719 43.46 6.62 -45.97
N ASN A 720 42.18 6.78 -45.62
CA ASN A 720 41.60 8.05 -45.19
C ASN A 720 41.77 8.25 -43.68
N ASN A 721 41.88 9.51 -43.25
CA ASN A 721 41.78 9.86 -41.84
C ASN A 721 40.31 9.74 -41.43
N TRP A 722 40.00 8.85 -40.50
CA TRP A 722 38.64 8.73 -39.96
C TRP A 722 38.44 9.60 -38.73
N TYR A 723 37.23 10.12 -38.62
CA TYR A 723 36.71 10.84 -37.46
C TYR A 723 35.31 10.30 -37.16
N ILE A 724 34.87 10.40 -35.91
CA ILE A 724 33.48 10.08 -35.52
C ILE A 724 32.89 11.30 -34.80
N LEU A 725 31.69 11.75 -35.20
CA LEU A 725 30.91 12.70 -34.42
C LEU A 725 30.17 11.94 -33.32
N SER A 726 30.39 12.34 -32.07
CA SER A 726 29.77 11.72 -30.90
C SER A 726 29.14 12.76 -29.97
N THR A 727 28.06 12.35 -29.33
CA THR A 727 27.22 13.14 -28.41
C THR A 727 26.63 12.18 -27.37
N ILE A 728 25.85 12.71 -26.42
CA ILE A 728 25.05 11.89 -25.51
C ILE A 728 24.08 10.91 -26.22
N GLY A 729 23.72 11.17 -27.48
CA GLY A 729 22.92 10.27 -28.32
C GLY A 729 23.69 9.10 -28.94
N THR A 730 25.02 9.11 -28.90
CA THR A 730 25.85 7.97 -29.32
C THR A 730 25.89 6.92 -28.21
N PHE A 731 25.13 5.84 -28.36
CA PHE A 731 24.86 4.90 -27.26
C PHE A 731 25.05 3.43 -27.67
N SER A 732 25.12 2.51 -26.71
CA SER A 732 25.18 1.05 -26.93
C SER A 732 26.25 0.64 -27.98
N SER A 733 25.90 -0.11 -29.03
CA SER A 733 26.82 -0.49 -30.13
C SER A 733 27.53 0.71 -30.81
N ALA A 734 26.93 1.90 -30.84
CA ALA A 734 27.59 3.10 -31.35
C ALA A 734 28.66 3.63 -30.37
N ASN A 735 28.39 3.54 -29.07
CA ASN A 735 29.37 3.80 -28.00
C ASN A 735 30.53 2.80 -28.02
N ALA A 736 30.24 1.49 -28.21
CA ALA A 736 31.26 0.47 -28.40
C ALA A 736 32.13 0.76 -29.65
N THR A 737 31.53 1.20 -30.75
CA THR A 737 32.24 1.63 -31.96
C THR A 737 33.16 2.82 -31.69
N VAL A 738 32.68 3.85 -31.00
CA VAL A 738 33.50 5.00 -30.55
C VAL A 738 34.67 4.55 -29.68
N ALA A 739 34.43 3.66 -28.72
CA ALA A 739 35.43 3.19 -27.77
C ALA A 739 36.55 2.39 -28.45
N LEU A 740 36.19 1.43 -29.31
CA LEU A 740 37.13 0.58 -30.05
C LEU A 740 37.88 1.38 -31.12
N ALA A 741 37.20 2.24 -31.88
CA ALA A 741 37.85 3.09 -32.89
C ALA A 741 38.88 4.05 -32.27
N LYS A 742 38.61 4.54 -31.06
CA LYS A 742 39.54 5.38 -30.28
C LYS A 742 40.70 4.59 -29.69
N GLU A 743 40.46 3.41 -29.10
CA GLU A 743 41.53 2.58 -28.50
C GLU A 743 42.56 2.12 -29.52
N TYR A 744 42.11 1.61 -30.66
CA TYR A 744 43.01 1.14 -31.73
C TYR A 744 43.53 2.28 -32.63
N GLY A 745 43.12 3.54 -32.38
CA GLY A 745 43.53 4.70 -33.16
C GLY A 745 43.01 4.70 -34.61
N TYR A 746 41.93 3.98 -34.88
CA TYR A 746 41.28 3.93 -36.20
C TYR A 746 40.60 5.25 -36.55
N ALA A 747 40.03 5.96 -35.57
CA ALA A 747 39.42 7.28 -35.76
C ALA A 747 39.69 8.22 -34.57
N LYS A 748 39.65 9.54 -34.83
CA LYS A 748 39.58 10.58 -33.78
C LYS A 748 38.12 10.94 -33.48
N ILE A 749 37.76 11.03 -32.21
CA ILE A 749 36.40 11.36 -31.78
C ILE A 749 36.23 12.89 -31.65
N ILE A 750 35.18 13.43 -32.27
CA ILE A 750 34.83 14.86 -32.24
C ILE A 750 33.44 14.99 -31.62
N GLY A 751 33.22 16.00 -30.78
CA GLY A 751 31.90 16.32 -30.25
C GLY A 751 31.90 16.48 -28.75
N GLU A 752 30.97 15.81 -28.09
CA GLU A 752 30.89 15.70 -26.63
C GLU A 752 31.06 14.23 -26.22
N LYS A 753 30.94 13.91 -24.93
CA LYS A 753 31.03 12.54 -24.43
C LYS A 753 29.89 11.69 -25.02
N SER A 754 30.17 10.43 -25.40
CA SER A 754 29.11 9.49 -25.78
C SER A 754 28.14 9.23 -24.63
N GLY A 755 26.91 8.80 -24.92
CA GLY A 755 25.89 8.49 -23.91
C GLY A 755 26.23 7.28 -23.03
N GLY A 756 27.07 6.38 -23.55
CA GLY A 756 27.46 5.17 -22.86
C GLY A 756 26.70 3.94 -23.32
N GLY A 757 26.34 3.06 -22.39
CA GLY A 757 25.79 1.73 -22.70
C GLY A 757 26.90 0.75 -23.08
N ALA A 758 27.11 -0.24 -22.22
CA ALA A 758 28.07 -1.33 -22.35
C ALA A 758 27.43 -2.70 -22.08
N SER A 759 26.38 -2.76 -21.25
CA SER A 759 25.56 -3.96 -21.09
C SER A 759 24.67 -4.22 -22.31
N SER A 760 24.48 -5.49 -22.67
CA SER A 760 23.34 -5.92 -23.47
C SER A 760 22.05 -5.77 -22.64
N ILE A 761 20.93 -5.31 -23.20
CA ILE A 761 19.63 -5.24 -22.47
C ILE A 761 19.04 -6.63 -22.27
N GLN A 762 18.41 -6.92 -21.13
CA GLN A 762 17.73 -8.20 -20.89
C GLN A 762 16.23 -8.00 -20.57
N PRO A 763 15.31 -8.66 -21.32
CA PRO A 763 13.87 -8.61 -21.06
C PRO A 763 13.48 -9.53 -19.90
N VAL A 764 12.71 -9.00 -18.94
CA VAL A 764 12.27 -9.73 -17.75
C VAL A 764 10.78 -9.55 -17.50
N VAL A 765 10.05 -10.67 -17.44
CA VAL A 765 8.66 -10.73 -16.98
C VAL A 765 8.61 -10.75 -15.45
N LEU A 766 8.06 -9.69 -14.86
CA LEU A 766 7.84 -9.55 -13.41
C LEU A 766 6.59 -10.34 -12.95
N VAL A 767 6.36 -10.39 -11.62
CA VAL A 767 5.36 -11.26 -10.99
C VAL A 767 3.91 -10.75 -11.13
N ASP A 768 3.73 -9.45 -11.36
CA ASP A 768 2.47 -8.84 -11.79
C ASP A 768 2.20 -8.99 -13.31
N GLY A 769 3.18 -9.51 -14.04
CA GLY A 769 3.23 -9.60 -15.50
C GLY A 769 3.79 -8.35 -16.19
N SER A 770 4.24 -7.32 -15.48
CA SER A 770 4.90 -6.18 -16.15
C SER A 770 6.23 -6.65 -16.75
N ILE A 771 6.59 -6.17 -17.95
CA ILE A 771 7.89 -6.46 -18.57
C ILE A 771 8.80 -5.25 -18.40
N ILE A 772 10.03 -5.50 -17.96
CA ILE A 772 11.09 -4.50 -17.87
C ILE A 772 12.32 -4.96 -18.65
N TYR A 773 13.10 -4.01 -19.14
CA TYR A 773 14.47 -4.24 -19.57
C TYR A 773 15.42 -3.87 -18.43
N ILE A 774 16.49 -4.64 -18.23
CA ILE A 774 17.61 -4.29 -17.35
C ILE A 774 18.93 -4.37 -18.12
N SER A 775 19.93 -3.56 -17.74
CA SER A 775 21.32 -3.80 -18.13
C SER A 775 21.78 -5.16 -17.64
N SER A 776 22.04 -6.10 -18.55
CA SER A 776 22.39 -7.49 -18.22
C SER A 776 23.84 -7.66 -17.78
N LEU A 777 24.17 -8.87 -17.31
CA LEU A 777 25.53 -9.28 -17.00
C LEU A 777 26.46 -9.49 -18.22
N ASP A 778 26.01 -9.28 -19.46
CA ASP A 778 26.88 -9.30 -20.64
C ASP A 778 27.38 -7.88 -20.92
N VAL A 779 28.57 -7.53 -20.42
CA VAL A 779 29.14 -6.17 -20.50
C VAL A 779 30.30 -6.15 -21.50
N ILE A 780 30.16 -5.38 -22.59
CA ILE A 780 31.24 -5.22 -23.58
C ILE A 780 32.34 -4.29 -23.07
N THR A 781 33.58 -4.77 -23.13
CA THR A 781 34.79 -4.07 -22.68
C THR A 781 36.00 -4.46 -23.53
N PHE A 782 37.16 -3.90 -23.22
CA PHE A 782 38.47 -4.27 -23.77
C PHE A 782 39.55 -4.05 -22.71
N SER A 783 40.71 -4.69 -22.88
CA SER A 783 41.80 -4.61 -21.88
C SER A 783 42.86 -3.57 -22.27
N ARG A 784 42.96 -2.50 -21.48
CA ARG A 784 44.04 -1.50 -21.58
C ARG A 784 45.00 -1.66 -20.39
N ASN A 785 46.27 -1.96 -20.67
CA ASN A 785 47.31 -2.22 -19.64
C ASN A 785 46.91 -3.30 -18.60
N ASN A 786 46.31 -4.41 -19.06
CA ASN A 786 45.80 -5.51 -18.23
C ASN A 786 44.68 -5.11 -17.25
N LYS A 787 43.88 -4.09 -17.59
CA LYS A 787 42.64 -3.72 -16.90
C LYS A 787 41.50 -3.59 -17.90
N PHE A 788 40.31 -4.07 -17.55
CA PHE A 788 39.11 -3.78 -18.31
C PHE A 788 38.79 -2.28 -18.29
N VAL A 789 38.29 -1.76 -19.41
CA VAL A 789 37.86 -0.37 -19.57
C VAL A 789 36.34 -0.33 -19.51
N ASN A 790 35.79 0.26 -18.45
CA ASN A 790 34.36 0.53 -18.39
C ASN A 790 34.00 1.62 -19.43
N ILE A 791 33.02 1.35 -20.30
CA ILE A 791 32.49 2.29 -21.29
C ILE A 791 31.00 2.62 -21.07
N GLU A 792 30.39 2.09 -20.01
CA GLU A 792 28.97 2.27 -19.67
C GLU A 792 28.60 3.73 -19.49
N TYR A 793 29.47 4.52 -18.87
CA TYR A 793 29.23 5.95 -18.65
C TYR A 793 29.74 6.83 -19.79
N GLY A 794 30.04 6.23 -20.95
CA GLY A 794 30.49 6.92 -22.16
C GLY A 794 31.99 7.18 -22.25
N VAL A 795 32.40 7.60 -23.44
CA VAL A 795 33.77 7.83 -23.89
C VAL A 795 33.96 9.31 -24.19
N GLU A 796 34.98 9.92 -23.59
CA GLU A 796 35.34 11.32 -23.86
C GLU A 796 35.84 11.51 -25.30
N PRO A 797 35.52 12.62 -25.97
CA PRO A 797 36.03 12.92 -27.32
C PRO A 797 37.54 13.21 -27.29
N ASP A 798 38.18 13.23 -28.46
CA ASP A 798 39.54 13.77 -28.64
C ASP A 798 39.51 15.28 -28.91
N ILE A 799 38.46 15.76 -29.59
CA ILE A 799 38.28 17.15 -29.99
C ILE A 799 36.89 17.62 -29.55
N ASN A 800 36.84 18.37 -28.45
CA ASN A 800 35.59 18.94 -27.92
C ASN A 800 34.94 19.89 -28.94
N LEU A 801 33.70 19.59 -29.35
CA LEU A 801 32.84 20.40 -30.19
C LEU A 801 31.41 20.33 -29.65
N ASN A 802 30.91 21.44 -29.12
CA ASN A 802 29.61 21.46 -28.46
C ASN A 802 28.46 21.01 -29.39
N HIS A 803 27.52 20.23 -28.86
CA HIS A 803 26.46 19.54 -29.61
C HIS A 803 25.62 20.47 -30.50
N LEU A 804 25.37 21.72 -30.08
CA LEU A 804 24.69 22.76 -30.89
C LEU A 804 25.42 23.16 -32.19
N LYS A 805 26.59 22.57 -32.45
CA LYS A 805 27.41 22.76 -33.65
C LYS A 805 27.77 21.45 -34.35
N ILE A 806 27.26 20.30 -33.89
CA ILE A 806 27.59 18.99 -34.43
C ILE A 806 27.15 18.83 -35.89
N GLN A 807 26.14 19.60 -36.34
CA GLN A 807 25.67 19.68 -37.72
C GLN A 807 26.13 20.92 -38.52
N ASP A 808 26.92 21.84 -37.91
CA ASP A 808 27.52 22.97 -38.65
C ASP A 808 28.79 22.51 -39.39
N ASP A 809 28.68 22.42 -40.72
CA ASP A 809 29.77 21.95 -41.59
C ASP A 809 31.09 22.71 -41.36
N LYS A 810 30.99 24.01 -41.05
CA LYS A 810 32.15 24.87 -40.81
C LYS A 810 32.81 24.59 -39.45
N SER A 811 32.03 24.34 -38.40
CA SER A 811 32.58 24.00 -37.08
C SER A 811 33.22 22.62 -37.07
N ILE A 812 32.61 21.62 -37.71
CA ILE A 812 33.20 20.28 -37.90
C ILE A 812 34.53 20.39 -38.66
N LEU A 813 34.55 21.11 -39.79
CA LEU A 813 35.76 21.30 -40.60
C LEU A 813 36.87 22.04 -39.82
N ASN A 814 36.51 23.04 -39.01
CA ASN A 814 37.49 23.72 -38.14
C ASN A 814 38.01 22.82 -37.01
N ALA A 815 37.19 21.92 -36.46
CA ALA A 815 37.64 20.94 -35.46
C ALA A 815 38.71 20.02 -36.07
N ILE A 816 38.48 19.54 -37.30
CA ILE A 816 39.40 18.67 -38.06
C ILE A 816 40.68 19.39 -38.49
N LEU A 817 40.60 20.62 -38.99
CA LEU A 817 41.75 21.31 -39.58
C LEU A 817 42.74 21.92 -38.56
N ASN A 818 42.40 21.94 -37.27
CA ASN A 818 43.25 22.52 -36.22
C ASN A 818 43.90 21.46 -35.29
N ASN A 819 43.72 20.16 -35.55
CA ASN A 819 44.16 19.04 -34.68
C ASN A 819 44.73 17.84 -35.46
#